data_AF-A0A0N1B279-F1
#
_entry.id   AF-A0A0N1B279-F1
#
_cell.length_a   1.000
_cell.length_b   1.000
_cell.length_c   1.000
_cell.angle_alpha   90.00
_cell.angle_beta   90.00
_cell.angle_gamma   90.00
#
_symmetry.space_group_name_H-M   'P 1'
#
loop_
_entity.id
_entity.type
_entity.pdbx_description
1 polymer ?
#
loop_
_entity_poly.entity_id
_entity_poly.type
_entity_poly.pdbx_seq_one_letter_code
_entity_poly.pdbx_strand_id
1 'polypeptide(L)'
;MQSRSPASALSDGERLAMLDELEESGLGWFWASDDCGNLTYLSGAIASRLDIPLSELLGHPLTAIFTAADRDGRGKSLPLMLGAHKPFAGLSVRAARNPDGVVLRLAGQPAFSTNGRFTGFRGTGADITDEYRREEETERLARFDSLTGLSNRHRMAHQLDSMLTAFKAARRNCAVMMLDLDRFKHVNDTLGHAAGDELLKQVAARLNRALDRDCEIGRLGGDEFQVVLPDIDDRGVLGELAMKIVTMLRQPYSLEEGRCVIGASVGIAIAPHDGVTREEIVRSADLALYAAKNGGRGQYRFFSGELENETIFRRRLEQDLGAALREEQLFLRFEPIVDAASQSVCALEAHVCWHHPDRGIIDEEEFAKIVEGSAMSVDVGRWAIAEACRRAAEWPDSVRVAANVPVALFLTDDFAELVERSVDGAGLAPGRLELEISEAVFFGDTNLVDRTLASLFKFGVRLTLDEFGSGYSSLAYLRRAPFDAIKIDEKLIAEAERHDSREMGLLRAIVALAGALQMDTIANGLESASLLTALTECGVRYLEGPIFSEPVDHHTIAKEMAGGTWKIEPGCDRTRRARRRTVFRKIQVIHDDYAYEVTMRNLSRTGALIEGLAEVPKGTQFVVDLGGGQLAVATVIRSNGDVQGLEFEQSLIEDGSGGLCTRNRVSPYALAAAGTPVAPLAPGSFHGIDQGGTVPKFGYTAHARSDAG
;
A
#
# COMPACT_ATOMS: atom_id res chain seq x y z
N MET A 1 35.20 75.93 -42.86
CA MET A 1 33.95 75.14 -42.85
C MET A 1 33.43 75.10 -41.42
N GLN A 2 32.21 75.58 -41.21
CA GLN A 2 31.57 75.79 -39.91
C GLN A 2 31.21 74.46 -39.23
N SER A 3 31.51 74.37 -37.94
CA SER A 3 31.03 73.34 -37.02
C SER A 3 29.53 73.53 -36.75
N ARG A 4 28.69 72.63 -37.25
CA ARG A 4 27.28 72.52 -36.83
C ARG A 4 27.22 71.82 -35.48
N SER A 5 26.81 72.53 -34.43
CA SER A 5 26.33 71.93 -33.18
C SER A 5 24.93 71.34 -33.42
N PRO A 6 24.58 70.15 -32.89
CA PRO A 6 23.22 69.64 -32.98
C PRO A 6 22.34 70.38 -31.97
N ALA A 7 21.39 71.17 -32.47
CA ALA A 7 20.29 71.68 -31.68
C ALA A 7 19.02 70.91 -32.06
N SER A 8 18.52 70.10 -31.13
CA SER A 8 17.08 69.96 -30.89
C SER A 8 16.87 69.34 -29.50
N ALA A 9 16.98 70.17 -28.46
CA ALA A 9 16.34 69.83 -27.20
C ALA A 9 14.84 69.95 -27.42
N LEU A 10 14.08 68.86 -27.26
CA LEU A 10 12.62 68.88 -27.22
C LEU A 10 12.15 69.99 -26.28
N SER A 11 11.20 70.81 -26.71
CA SER A 11 10.56 71.83 -25.87
C SER A 11 9.80 71.17 -24.72
N ASP A 12 9.60 71.89 -23.62
CA ASP A 12 8.86 71.36 -22.47
C ASP A 12 7.41 70.97 -22.84
N GLY A 13 6.82 71.63 -23.84
CA GLY A 13 5.49 71.29 -24.38
C GLY A 13 5.49 69.97 -25.18
N GLU A 14 6.52 69.71 -25.99
CA GLU A 14 6.65 68.43 -26.70
C GLU A 14 6.92 67.27 -25.74
N ARG A 15 7.66 67.51 -24.65
CA ARG A 15 7.88 66.51 -23.59
C ARG A 15 6.59 66.20 -22.83
N LEU A 16 5.75 67.20 -22.56
CA LEU A 16 4.46 66.99 -21.91
C LEU A 16 3.52 66.17 -22.80
N ALA A 17 3.45 66.48 -24.10
CA ALA A 17 2.67 65.72 -25.06
C ALA A 17 3.11 64.25 -25.15
N MET A 18 4.42 63.96 -25.13
CA MET A 18 4.94 62.59 -25.09
C MET A 18 4.60 61.85 -23.78
N LEU A 19 4.49 62.57 -22.65
CA LEU A 19 4.06 61.99 -21.37
C LEU A 19 2.57 61.67 -21.39
N ASP A 20 1.74 62.55 -21.95
CA ASP A 20 0.30 62.33 -22.13
C ASP A 20 0.05 61.12 -23.05
N GLU A 21 0.77 61.01 -24.18
CA GLU A 21 0.71 59.84 -25.07
C GLU A 21 1.13 58.54 -24.37
N LEU A 22 2.14 58.59 -23.48
CA LEU A 22 2.56 57.44 -22.69
C LEU A 22 1.48 57.02 -21.68
N GLU A 23 0.84 57.98 -21.01
CA GLU A 23 -0.27 57.73 -20.09
C GLU A 23 -1.48 57.12 -20.81
N GLU A 24 -1.83 57.62 -21.99
CA GLU A 24 -2.91 57.11 -22.83
C GLU A 24 -2.63 55.70 -23.37
N SER A 25 -1.36 55.39 -23.71
CA SER A 25 -0.96 54.06 -24.17
C SER A 25 -1.12 52.97 -23.11
N GLY A 26 -1.18 53.35 -21.82
CA GLY A 26 -1.25 52.42 -20.69
C GLY A 26 0.01 51.57 -20.49
N LEU A 27 1.12 51.89 -21.17
CA LEU A 27 2.43 51.22 -21.02
C LEU A 27 3.17 51.66 -19.75
N GLY A 28 2.83 52.84 -19.23
CA GLY A 28 3.30 53.35 -17.95
C GLY A 28 2.34 54.40 -17.43
N TRP A 29 2.14 54.46 -16.13
CA TRP A 29 1.27 55.43 -15.48
C TRP A 29 1.99 56.13 -14.34
N PHE A 30 1.52 57.31 -13.99
CA PHE A 30 2.12 58.15 -12.97
C PHE A 30 1.15 58.34 -11.81
N TRP A 31 1.71 58.56 -10.63
CA TRP A 31 0.95 58.91 -9.45
C TRP A 31 1.72 59.90 -8.58
N ALA A 32 0.97 60.67 -7.80
CA ALA A 32 1.54 61.56 -6.78
C ALA A 32 0.70 61.51 -5.52
N SER A 33 1.35 61.75 -4.38
CA SER A 33 0.70 61.93 -3.09
C SER A 33 1.00 63.30 -2.48
N ASP A 34 0.20 63.71 -1.50
CA ASP A 34 0.55 64.78 -0.57
C ASP A 34 1.49 64.27 0.54
N ASP A 35 1.85 65.15 1.46
CA ASP A 35 2.70 64.89 2.62
C ASP A 35 2.06 63.97 3.67
N CYS A 36 0.74 63.76 3.59
CA CYS A 36 -0.02 62.83 4.41
C CYS A 36 -0.18 61.45 3.76
N GLY A 37 0.33 61.26 2.53
CA GLY A 37 0.24 60.01 1.77
C GLY A 37 -1.09 59.81 1.03
N ASN A 38 -1.93 60.85 0.94
CA ASN A 38 -3.16 60.82 0.15
C ASN A 38 -2.84 61.03 -1.31
N LEU A 39 -3.50 60.28 -2.18
CA LEU A 39 -3.29 60.33 -3.62
C LEU A 39 -3.80 61.67 -4.19
N THR A 40 -2.91 62.48 -4.75
CA THR A 40 -3.23 63.79 -5.36
C THR A 40 -3.29 63.72 -6.88
N TYR A 41 -2.64 62.74 -7.49
CA TYR A 41 -2.67 62.49 -8.93
C TYR A 41 -2.58 61.00 -9.22
N LEU A 42 -3.31 60.57 -10.23
CA LEU A 42 -3.24 59.23 -10.80
C LEU A 42 -3.67 59.32 -12.26
N SER A 43 -2.86 58.76 -13.17
CA SER A 43 -3.20 58.70 -14.59
C SER A 43 -4.58 58.07 -14.82
N GLY A 44 -5.41 58.67 -15.68
CA GLY A 44 -6.79 58.20 -15.89
C GLY A 44 -6.90 56.77 -16.43
N ALA A 45 -5.92 56.35 -17.25
CA ALA A 45 -5.89 55.01 -17.85
C ALA A 45 -5.87 53.87 -16.82
N ILE A 46 -5.24 54.06 -15.65
CA ILE A 46 -5.20 53.02 -14.62
C ILE A 46 -6.48 52.94 -13.79
N ALA A 47 -7.16 54.06 -13.56
CA ALA A 47 -8.47 54.07 -12.89
C ALA A 47 -9.49 53.21 -13.65
N SER A 48 -9.52 53.33 -14.99
CA SER A 48 -10.34 52.49 -15.86
C SER A 48 -9.97 51.00 -15.79
N ARG A 49 -8.67 50.66 -15.68
CA ARG A 49 -8.23 49.25 -15.54
C ARG A 49 -8.54 48.65 -14.17
N LEU A 50 -8.56 49.47 -13.13
CA LEU A 50 -8.92 49.05 -11.78
C LEU A 50 -10.43 48.90 -11.59
N ASP A 51 -11.24 49.33 -12.57
CA ASP A 51 -12.70 49.42 -12.50
C ASP A 51 -13.19 50.26 -11.30
N ILE A 52 -12.43 51.31 -10.96
CA ILE A 52 -12.74 52.24 -9.88
C ILE A 52 -12.68 53.67 -10.44
N PRO A 53 -13.73 54.49 -10.28
CA PRO A 53 -13.71 55.85 -10.78
C PRO A 53 -12.63 56.68 -10.07
N LEU A 54 -11.90 57.49 -10.83
CA LEU A 54 -10.77 58.30 -10.34
C LEU A 54 -11.16 59.19 -9.14
N SER A 55 -12.40 59.67 -9.11
CA SER A 55 -12.94 60.47 -8.00
C SER A 55 -12.98 59.74 -6.66
N GLU A 56 -13.03 58.42 -6.66
CA GLU A 56 -13.00 57.59 -5.45
C GLU A 56 -11.57 57.25 -5.00
N LEU A 57 -10.58 57.40 -5.89
CA LEU A 57 -9.17 57.11 -5.62
C LEU A 57 -8.43 58.35 -5.10
N LEU A 58 -8.73 59.53 -5.65
CA LEU A 58 -8.10 60.79 -5.23
C LEU A 58 -8.51 61.16 -3.79
N GLY A 59 -7.58 61.77 -3.06
CA GLY A 59 -7.77 62.21 -1.68
C GLY A 59 -7.72 61.10 -0.63
N HIS A 60 -7.53 59.84 -1.02
CA HIS A 60 -7.43 58.70 -0.11
C HIS A 60 -5.98 58.23 0.07
N PRO A 61 -5.62 57.66 1.24
CA PRO A 61 -4.27 57.13 1.47
C PRO A 61 -3.92 56.01 0.49
N LEU A 62 -2.69 56.04 -0.06
CA LEU A 62 -2.22 55.01 -1.01
C LEU A 62 -2.33 53.58 -0.43
N THR A 63 -2.13 53.42 0.88
CA THR A 63 -2.23 52.13 1.60
C THR A 63 -3.65 51.63 1.79
N ALA A 64 -4.66 52.50 1.67
CA ALA A 64 -6.08 52.10 1.70
C ALA A 64 -6.55 51.64 0.31
N ILE A 65 -5.89 52.13 -0.74
CA ILE A 65 -6.20 51.81 -2.13
C ILE A 65 -5.48 50.53 -2.57
N PHE A 66 -4.21 50.40 -2.21
CA PHE A 66 -3.34 49.31 -2.64
C PHE A 66 -2.82 48.47 -1.47
N THR A 67 -2.89 47.15 -1.63
CA THR A 67 -2.28 46.16 -0.73
C THR A 67 -1.19 45.40 -1.46
N ALA A 68 -0.21 44.86 -0.73
CA ALA A 68 0.83 44.03 -1.33
C ALA A 68 0.22 42.82 -2.06
N ALA A 69 0.78 42.48 -3.22
CA ALA A 69 0.33 41.32 -4.01
C ALA A 69 0.85 39.98 -3.46
N ASP A 70 2.01 39.99 -2.78
CA ASP A 70 2.62 38.77 -2.24
C ASP A 70 1.88 38.23 -1.02
N ARG A 71 1.50 36.94 -1.07
CA ARG A 71 0.79 36.24 0.01
C ARG A 71 1.70 35.72 1.12
N ASP A 72 3.00 35.52 0.87
CA ASP A 72 3.92 34.83 1.78
C ASP A 72 4.60 35.73 2.84
N GLY A 73 4.19 36.99 2.98
CA GLY A 73 4.70 37.89 4.04
C GLY A 73 6.19 38.25 3.95
N ARG A 74 6.90 37.80 2.90
CA ARG A 74 8.32 38.12 2.62
C ARG A 74 8.51 39.40 1.80
N GLY A 75 7.42 40.05 1.39
CA GLY A 75 7.44 41.25 0.56
C GLY A 75 7.82 42.54 1.31
N LYS A 76 8.35 43.52 0.58
CA LYS A 76 8.60 44.88 1.09
C LYS A 76 7.26 45.54 1.48
N SER A 77 7.14 46.08 2.69
CA SER A 77 5.90 46.69 3.18
C SER A 77 5.70 48.11 2.64
N LEU A 78 4.62 48.36 1.90
CA LEU A 78 4.25 49.70 1.38
C LEU A 78 4.09 50.72 2.53
N PRO A 79 3.33 50.45 3.62
CA PRO A 79 3.24 51.37 4.75
C PRO A 79 4.59 51.75 5.36
N LEU A 80 5.53 50.79 5.44
CA LEU A 80 6.84 51.02 6.02
C LEU A 80 7.70 51.95 5.15
N MET A 81 7.66 51.79 3.83
CA MET A 81 8.43 52.63 2.89
C MET A 81 7.90 54.06 2.85
N LEU A 82 6.58 54.22 2.86
CA LEU A 82 5.93 55.53 2.91
C LEU A 82 6.22 56.25 4.22
N GLY A 83 6.07 55.56 5.37
CA GLY A 83 6.34 56.16 6.69
C GLY A 83 7.81 56.54 6.92
N ALA A 84 8.75 55.85 6.26
CA ALA A 84 10.18 56.14 6.35
C ALA A 84 10.66 57.19 5.33
N HIS A 85 9.77 57.71 4.47
CA HIS A 85 10.11 58.60 3.34
C HIS A 85 11.27 58.05 2.47
N LYS A 86 11.33 56.73 2.26
CA LYS A 86 12.38 56.09 1.47
C LYS A 86 11.94 55.86 0.03
N PRO A 87 12.84 56.03 -0.96
CA PRO A 87 12.53 55.63 -2.33
C PRO A 87 12.35 54.11 -2.40
N PHE A 88 11.40 53.67 -3.22
CA PHE A 88 11.13 52.27 -3.47
C PHE A 88 10.86 52.03 -4.96
N ALA A 89 11.18 50.81 -5.42
CA ALA A 89 10.93 50.36 -6.78
C ALA A 89 10.65 48.86 -6.79
N GLY A 90 9.83 48.42 -7.74
CA GLY A 90 9.52 47.01 -7.97
C GLY A 90 8.55 46.43 -6.95
N LEU A 91 7.66 47.24 -6.36
CA LEU A 91 6.70 46.74 -5.38
C LEU A 91 5.41 46.28 -6.07
N SER A 92 5.10 45.00 -6.02
CA SER A 92 3.86 44.44 -6.57
C SER A 92 2.68 44.69 -5.61
N VAL A 93 1.62 45.30 -6.11
CA VAL A 93 0.41 45.64 -5.37
C VAL A 93 -0.86 45.27 -6.13
N ARG A 94 -1.98 45.14 -5.41
CA ARG A 94 -3.33 44.95 -5.95
C ARG A 94 -4.28 45.96 -5.32
N ALA A 95 -5.41 46.21 -5.96
CA ALA A 95 -6.45 47.04 -5.36
C ALA A 95 -7.05 46.33 -4.14
N ALA A 96 -7.13 47.04 -3.00
CA ALA A 96 -7.65 46.49 -1.74
C ALA A 96 -9.10 45.99 -1.87
N ARG A 97 -9.90 46.63 -2.74
CA ARG A 97 -11.30 46.30 -2.99
C ARG A 97 -11.50 45.13 -3.96
N ASN A 98 -10.48 44.76 -4.73
CA ASN A 98 -10.53 43.66 -5.68
C ASN A 98 -9.21 42.84 -5.63
N PRO A 99 -9.07 41.91 -4.66
CA PRO A 99 -7.86 41.14 -4.47
C PRO A 99 -7.50 40.20 -5.64
N ASP A 100 -8.47 39.85 -6.48
CA ASP A 100 -8.28 39.01 -7.68
C ASP A 100 -8.17 39.83 -8.98
N GLY A 101 -8.11 41.15 -8.85
CA GLY A 101 -8.00 42.10 -9.94
C GLY A 101 -6.58 42.28 -10.48
N VAL A 102 -6.36 43.42 -11.12
CA VAL A 102 -5.10 43.81 -11.78
C VAL A 102 -3.94 43.87 -10.78
N VAL A 103 -2.77 43.37 -11.18
CA VAL A 103 -1.53 43.43 -10.40
C VAL A 103 -0.62 44.52 -10.96
N LEU A 104 -0.22 45.46 -10.11
CA LEU A 104 0.55 46.64 -10.50
C LEU A 104 1.93 46.63 -9.83
N ARG A 105 2.96 47.03 -10.57
CA ARG A 105 4.31 47.23 -10.03
C ARG A 105 4.51 48.73 -9.78
N LEU A 106 4.69 49.12 -8.52
CA LEU A 106 4.91 50.51 -8.10
C LEU A 106 6.38 50.85 -7.88
N ALA A 107 6.72 52.07 -8.26
CA ALA A 107 7.91 52.78 -7.81
C ALA A 107 7.51 54.17 -7.30
N GLY A 108 8.21 54.66 -6.28
CA GLY A 108 7.94 55.95 -5.65
C GLY A 108 9.21 56.61 -5.16
N GLN A 109 9.33 57.91 -5.40
CA GLN A 109 10.38 58.77 -4.86
C GLN A 109 9.77 59.87 -3.98
N PRO A 110 10.34 60.13 -2.80
CA PRO A 110 9.90 61.24 -1.96
C PRO A 110 10.27 62.58 -2.62
N ALA A 111 9.32 63.49 -2.67
CA ALA A 111 9.51 64.86 -3.11
C ALA A 111 9.71 65.77 -1.90
N PHE A 112 10.66 66.70 -2.00
CA PHE A 112 10.94 67.69 -0.98
C PHE A 112 10.86 69.11 -1.58
N SER A 113 10.36 70.04 -0.79
CA SER A 113 10.40 71.48 -1.10
C SER A 113 11.85 71.99 -1.13
N THR A 114 12.07 73.17 -1.69
CA THR A 114 13.36 73.89 -1.67
C THR A 114 13.93 74.08 -0.26
N ASN A 115 13.07 74.05 0.76
CA ASN A 115 13.46 74.18 2.18
C ASN A 115 13.67 72.81 2.87
N GLY A 116 13.72 71.70 2.13
CA GLY A 116 13.96 70.35 2.66
C GLY A 116 12.75 69.70 3.36
N ARG A 117 11.57 70.33 3.35
CA ARG A 117 10.33 69.74 3.89
C ARG A 117 9.75 68.72 2.93
N PHE A 118 9.37 67.55 3.43
CA PHE A 118 8.66 66.52 2.64
C PHE A 118 7.33 67.06 2.11
N THR A 119 7.03 66.81 0.84
CA THR A 119 5.82 67.29 0.16
C THR A 119 5.00 66.17 -0.46
N GLY A 120 5.31 64.91 -0.15
CA GLY A 120 4.65 63.72 -0.69
C GLY A 120 5.54 62.89 -1.61
N PHE A 121 4.96 61.88 -2.26
CA PHE A 121 5.64 61.01 -3.21
C PHE A 121 5.26 61.33 -4.65
N ARG A 122 6.18 61.03 -5.57
CA ARG A 122 5.89 60.93 -7.01
C ARG A 122 6.42 59.61 -7.50
N GLY A 123 5.67 58.95 -8.36
CA GLY A 123 6.00 57.60 -8.76
C GLY A 123 5.45 57.22 -10.11
N THR A 124 5.91 56.05 -10.54
CA THR A 124 5.42 55.38 -11.73
C THR A 124 4.84 54.04 -11.34
N GLY A 125 3.99 53.51 -12.20
CA GLY A 125 3.60 52.12 -12.15
C GLY A 125 3.51 51.49 -13.53
N ALA A 126 3.55 50.17 -13.54
CA ALA A 126 3.32 49.34 -14.71
C ALA A 126 2.29 48.27 -14.37
N ASP A 127 1.44 47.94 -15.33
CA ASP A 127 0.57 46.77 -15.25
C ASP A 127 1.41 45.52 -15.54
N ILE A 128 1.55 44.66 -14.53
CA ILE A 128 2.31 43.42 -14.62
C ILE A 128 1.40 42.21 -14.49
N THR A 129 0.08 42.35 -14.71
CA THR A 129 -0.89 41.28 -14.46
C THR A 129 -0.54 40.00 -15.23
N ASP A 130 -0.19 40.11 -16.51
CA ASP A 130 0.19 38.96 -17.32
C ASP A 130 1.55 38.36 -16.93
N GLU A 131 2.52 39.21 -16.57
CA GLU A 131 3.84 38.77 -16.09
C GLU A 131 3.69 38.03 -14.75
N TYR A 132 2.96 38.63 -13.81
CA TYR A 132 2.70 38.08 -12.48
C TYR A 132 1.90 36.78 -12.55
N ARG A 133 0.88 36.70 -13.40
CA ARG A 133 0.11 35.44 -13.58
C ARG A 133 0.97 34.34 -14.19
N ARG A 134 1.83 34.66 -15.15
CA ARG A 134 2.77 33.68 -15.72
C ARG A 134 3.80 33.23 -14.69
N GLU A 135 4.30 34.13 -13.85
CA GLU A 135 5.24 33.82 -12.78
C GLU A 135 4.57 32.97 -11.69
N GLU A 136 3.35 33.32 -11.25
CA GLU A 136 2.55 32.55 -10.30
C GLU A 136 2.20 31.17 -10.84
N GLU A 137 1.84 31.06 -12.13
CA GLU A 137 1.61 29.79 -12.79
C GLU A 137 2.90 28.97 -12.94
N THR A 138 4.03 29.61 -13.24
CA THR A 138 5.34 28.95 -13.30
C THR A 138 5.75 28.41 -11.94
N GLU A 139 5.59 29.19 -10.87
CA GLU A 139 5.82 28.75 -9.50
C GLU A 139 4.88 27.63 -9.10
N ARG A 140 3.62 27.70 -9.50
CA ARG A 140 2.63 26.65 -9.24
C ARG A 140 3.02 25.36 -9.94
N LEU A 141 3.38 25.40 -11.23
CA LEU A 141 3.82 24.24 -12.01
C LEU A 141 5.15 23.67 -11.49
N ALA A 142 6.03 24.52 -10.95
CA ALA A 142 7.26 24.08 -10.30
C ALA A 142 7.00 23.31 -8.99
N ARG A 143 5.84 23.50 -8.34
CA ARG A 143 5.51 22.92 -7.02
C ARG A 143 4.41 21.85 -7.05
N PHE A 144 3.50 21.88 -8.02
CA PHE A 144 2.30 21.04 -8.05
C PHE A 144 2.17 20.27 -9.37
N ASP A 145 1.58 19.09 -9.29
CA ASP A 145 1.19 18.28 -10.45
C ASP A 145 0.00 18.95 -11.16
N SER A 146 0.14 19.16 -12.47
CA SER A 146 -0.86 19.90 -13.26
C SER A 146 -2.19 19.17 -13.39
N LEU A 147 -2.18 17.84 -13.33
CA LEU A 147 -3.37 17.00 -13.49
C LEU A 147 -4.16 16.89 -12.18
N THR A 148 -3.49 16.54 -11.08
CA THR A 148 -4.13 16.20 -9.80
C THR A 148 -4.18 17.36 -8.81
N GLY A 149 -3.37 18.40 -9.00
CA GLY A 149 -3.21 19.51 -8.06
C GLY A 149 -2.45 19.16 -6.77
N LEU A 150 -1.98 17.92 -6.63
CA LEU A 150 -1.13 17.48 -5.53
C LEU A 150 0.29 18.04 -5.67
N SER A 151 1.11 17.88 -4.63
CA SER A 151 2.53 18.22 -4.72
C SER A 151 3.23 17.37 -5.79
N ASN A 152 4.08 18.00 -6.60
CA ASN A 152 4.86 17.26 -7.59
C ASN A 152 6.10 16.62 -6.94
N ARG A 153 6.80 15.78 -7.72
CA ARG A 153 8.06 15.13 -7.30
C ARG A 153 9.08 16.10 -6.69
N HIS A 154 9.23 17.30 -7.26
CA HIS A 154 10.24 18.26 -6.81
C HIS A 154 9.91 18.83 -5.43
N ARG A 155 8.66 19.26 -5.23
CA ARG A 155 8.17 19.77 -3.95
C ARG A 155 8.20 18.68 -2.87
N MET A 156 7.76 17.46 -3.18
CA MET A 156 7.82 16.34 -2.25
C MET A 156 9.25 16.07 -1.77
N ALA A 157 10.22 16.04 -2.70
CA ALA A 157 11.62 15.84 -2.36
C ALA A 157 12.16 16.95 -1.44
N HIS A 158 11.86 18.22 -1.77
CA HIS A 158 12.29 19.37 -0.96
C HIS A 158 11.67 19.36 0.45
N GLN A 159 10.37 19.08 0.56
CA GLN A 159 9.68 19.03 1.86
C GLN A 159 10.18 17.88 2.73
N LEU A 160 10.39 16.70 2.15
CA LEU A 160 10.93 15.55 2.87
C LEU A 160 12.36 15.83 3.37
N ASP A 161 13.23 16.41 2.54
CA ASP A 161 14.61 16.76 2.94
C ASP A 161 14.64 17.79 4.08
N SER A 162 13.80 18.82 3.98
CA SER A 162 13.63 19.84 5.02
C SER A 162 13.11 19.23 6.33
N MET A 163 12.14 18.32 6.24
CA MET A 163 11.53 17.65 7.40
C MET A 163 12.52 16.71 8.09
N LEU A 164 13.22 15.87 7.34
CA LEU A 164 14.24 14.95 7.89
C LEU A 164 15.37 15.73 8.57
N THR A 165 15.82 16.84 7.98
CA THR A 165 16.84 17.71 8.58
C THR A 165 16.38 18.29 9.92
N ALA A 166 15.16 18.84 9.97
CA ALA A 166 14.59 19.41 11.19
C ALA A 166 14.35 18.34 12.27
N PHE A 167 13.83 17.18 11.88
CA PHE A 167 13.44 16.12 12.79
C PHE A 167 14.64 15.36 13.35
N LYS A 168 15.73 15.26 12.58
CA LYS A 168 17.01 14.76 13.09
C LYS A 168 17.53 15.58 14.28
N ALA A 169 17.40 16.91 14.22
CA ALA A 169 17.78 17.79 15.33
C ALA A 169 16.82 17.65 16.53
N ALA A 170 15.52 17.49 16.26
CA ALA A 170 14.49 17.35 17.29
C ALA A 170 14.32 15.92 17.84
N ARG A 171 15.05 14.93 17.30
CA ARG A 171 14.87 13.48 17.57
C ARG A 171 13.44 12.99 17.34
N ARG A 172 12.81 13.47 16.27
CA ARG A 172 11.44 13.10 15.85
C ARG A 172 11.49 12.13 14.67
N ASN A 173 10.40 11.41 14.47
CA ASN A 173 10.28 10.41 13.42
C ASN A 173 9.56 10.95 12.18
N CYS A 174 9.75 10.33 11.02
CA CYS A 174 9.05 10.67 9.80
C CYS A 174 8.71 9.40 9.03
N ALA A 175 7.43 9.14 8.79
CA ALA A 175 7.00 8.01 7.97
C ALA A 175 6.75 8.46 6.52
N VAL A 176 7.15 7.60 5.57
CA VAL A 176 6.94 7.77 4.14
C VAL A 176 6.17 6.57 3.63
N MET A 177 5.05 6.82 2.95
CA MET A 177 4.31 5.80 2.20
C MET A 177 4.50 6.04 0.71
N MET A 178 4.92 5.02 -0.02
CA MET A 178 4.91 4.98 -1.48
C MET A 178 3.72 4.16 -1.94
N LEU A 179 3.00 4.63 -2.95
CA LEU A 179 1.77 4.01 -3.44
C LEU A 179 1.82 3.87 -4.94
N ASP A 180 1.23 2.78 -5.43
CA ASP A 180 1.04 2.53 -6.85
C ASP A 180 -0.34 1.95 -7.11
N LEU A 181 -0.96 2.39 -8.20
CA LEU A 181 -2.30 1.95 -8.58
C LEU A 181 -2.25 0.65 -9.37
N ASP A 182 -2.74 -0.42 -8.75
CA ASP A 182 -2.74 -1.73 -9.38
C ASP A 182 -3.67 -1.74 -10.60
N ARG A 183 -3.17 -2.28 -11.71
CA ARG A 183 -3.90 -2.41 -12.99
C ARG A 183 -4.29 -1.06 -13.62
N PHE A 184 -3.67 0.06 -13.25
CA PHE A 184 -3.92 1.35 -13.90
C PHE A 184 -3.67 1.32 -15.42
N LYS A 185 -2.62 0.63 -15.86
CA LYS A 185 -2.34 0.43 -17.28
C LYS A 185 -3.50 -0.24 -18.02
N HIS A 186 -4.16 -1.23 -17.41
CA HIS A 186 -5.32 -1.91 -18.02
C HIS A 186 -6.49 -0.94 -18.24
N VAL A 187 -6.68 0.03 -17.34
CA VAL A 187 -7.69 1.09 -17.53
C VAL A 187 -7.35 1.96 -18.74
N ASN A 188 -6.10 2.40 -18.87
CA ASN A 188 -5.66 3.17 -20.03
C ASN A 188 -5.83 2.39 -21.34
N ASP A 189 -5.46 1.11 -21.33
CA ASP A 189 -5.52 0.25 -22.52
C ASP A 189 -6.98 -0.07 -22.93
N THR A 190 -7.91 -0.10 -21.98
CA THR A 190 -9.32 -0.50 -22.21
C THR A 190 -10.26 0.69 -22.41
N LEU A 191 -10.10 1.75 -21.62
CA LEU A 191 -11.00 2.92 -21.58
C LEU A 191 -10.36 4.19 -22.15
N GLY A 192 -9.05 4.17 -22.43
CA GLY A 192 -8.30 5.28 -23.01
C GLY A 192 -7.65 6.21 -21.97
N HIS A 193 -6.73 7.05 -22.45
CA HIS A 193 -5.95 7.95 -21.59
C HIS A 193 -6.78 9.03 -20.88
N ALA A 194 -7.85 9.52 -21.50
CA ALA A 194 -8.74 10.51 -20.87
C ALA A 194 -9.41 9.94 -19.61
N ALA A 195 -9.88 8.68 -19.69
CA ALA A 195 -10.44 7.95 -18.56
C ALA A 195 -9.38 7.72 -17.46
N GLY A 196 -8.14 7.43 -17.84
CA GLY A 196 -7.02 7.32 -16.90
C GLY A 196 -6.68 8.63 -16.19
N ASP A 197 -6.70 9.76 -16.90
CA ASP A 197 -6.47 11.08 -16.33
C ASP A 197 -7.56 11.46 -15.32
N GLU A 198 -8.82 11.16 -15.63
CA GLU A 198 -9.95 11.38 -14.72
C GLU A 198 -9.88 10.46 -13.50
N LEU A 199 -9.49 9.21 -13.70
CA LEU A 199 -9.23 8.27 -12.61
C LEU A 199 -8.16 8.80 -11.64
N LEU A 200 -7.05 9.35 -12.15
CA LEU A 200 -5.99 9.93 -11.32
C LEU A 200 -6.47 11.14 -10.50
N LYS A 201 -7.34 12.00 -11.05
CA LYS A 201 -7.96 13.09 -10.30
C LYS A 201 -8.86 12.57 -9.18
N GLN A 202 -9.68 11.56 -9.46
CA GLN A 202 -10.53 10.95 -8.45
C GLN A 202 -9.72 10.27 -7.34
N VAL A 203 -8.62 9.59 -7.68
CA VAL A 203 -7.65 9.02 -6.73
C VAL A 203 -7.07 10.11 -5.83
N ALA A 204 -6.60 11.22 -6.40
CA ALA A 204 -6.06 12.34 -5.63
C ALA A 204 -7.11 12.94 -4.66
N ALA A 205 -8.35 13.13 -5.11
CA ALA A 205 -9.45 13.62 -4.26
C ALA A 205 -9.82 12.62 -3.15
N ARG A 206 -9.67 11.33 -3.43
CA ARG A 206 -9.87 10.23 -2.48
C ARG A 206 -8.79 10.20 -1.41
N LEU A 207 -7.52 10.29 -1.79
CA LEU A 207 -6.38 10.37 -0.87
C LEU A 207 -6.49 11.57 0.09
N ASN A 208 -6.80 12.76 -0.45
CA ASN A 208 -7.00 13.97 0.35
C ASN A 208 -8.14 13.85 1.38
N ARG A 209 -9.14 13.01 1.14
CA ARG A 209 -10.24 12.76 2.10
C ARG A 209 -9.90 11.70 3.14
N ALA A 210 -9.03 10.74 2.79
CA ALA A 210 -8.66 9.67 3.72
C ALA A 210 -7.62 10.10 4.74
N LEU A 211 -6.82 11.12 4.42
CA LEU A 211 -5.67 11.55 5.22
C LEU A 211 -5.93 12.91 5.89
N ASP A 212 -5.40 13.07 7.11
CA ASP A 212 -5.53 14.30 7.90
C ASP A 212 -4.67 15.45 7.33
N ARG A 213 -4.97 16.69 7.76
CA ARG A 213 -4.35 17.92 7.22
C ARG A 213 -2.85 18.06 7.51
N ASP A 214 -2.29 17.28 8.41
CA ASP A 214 -0.89 17.36 8.83
C ASP A 214 0.05 16.47 7.99
N CYS A 215 -0.44 15.85 6.91
CA CYS A 215 0.38 15.08 5.97
C CYS A 215 0.58 15.82 4.64
N GLU A 216 1.66 15.51 3.94
CA GLU A 216 1.88 15.99 2.57
C GLU A 216 1.65 14.83 1.60
N ILE A 217 0.83 15.07 0.57
CA ILE A 217 0.50 14.09 -0.47
C ILE A 217 1.00 14.63 -1.81
N GLY A 218 1.73 13.80 -2.55
CA GLY A 218 2.23 14.15 -3.87
C GLY A 218 2.07 13.04 -4.89
N ARG A 219 2.06 13.44 -6.16
CA ARG A 219 2.14 12.52 -7.31
C ARG A 219 3.54 12.60 -7.90
N LEU A 220 4.24 11.47 -7.93
CA LEU A 220 5.62 11.41 -8.42
C LEU A 220 5.71 11.27 -9.93
N GLY A 221 4.66 10.77 -10.57
CA GLY A 221 4.52 10.56 -12.01
C GLY A 221 3.70 9.30 -12.31
N GLY A 222 3.08 9.22 -13.48
CA GLY A 222 2.27 8.04 -13.85
C GLY A 222 1.17 7.75 -12.82
N ASP A 223 1.18 6.54 -12.28
CA ASP A 223 0.34 5.98 -11.22
C ASP A 223 0.99 5.98 -9.82
N GLU A 224 2.15 6.62 -9.66
CA GLU A 224 2.89 6.65 -8.39
C GLU A 224 2.51 7.86 -7.54
N PHE A 225 2.14 7.60 -6.28
CA PHE A 225 1.85 8.61 -5.27
C PHE A 225 2.75 8.42 -4.04
N GLN A 226 3.00 9.51 -3.33
CA GLN A 226 3.77 9.52 -2.09
C GLN A 226 3.04 10.29 -1.01
N VAL A 227 3.05 9.76 0.21
CA VAL A 227 2.52 10.42 1.41
C VAL A 227 3.64 10.54 2.44
N VAL A 228 3.81 11.73 3.00
CA VAL A 228 4.78 12.02 4.06
C VAL A 228 4.02 12.37 5.34
N LEU A 229 4.30 11.64 6.40
CA LEU A 229 3.62 11.70 7.70
C LEU A 229 4.63 12.12 8.77
N PRO A 230 4.53 13.36 9.30
CA PRO A 230 5.43 13.83 10.34
C PRO A 230 5.12 13.19 11.69
N ASP A 231 6.18 12.83 12.43
CA ASP A 231 6.15 12.47 13.85
C ASP A 231 5.30 11.24 14.20
N ILE A 232 5.30 10.25 13.30
CA ILE A 232 4.61 8.97 13.49
C ILE A 232 5.61 7.83 13.23
N ASP A 233 5.77 6.93 14.19
CA ASP A 233 6.52 5.67 14.08
C ASP A 233 5.74 4.42 14.54
N ASP A 234 4.53 4.61 15.10
CA ASP A 234 3.64 3.52 15.49
C ASP A 234 3.15 2.76 14.24
N ARG A 235 3.66 1.54 14.07
CA ARG A 235 3.34 0.68 12.92
C ARG A 235 1.89 0.20 12.94
N GLY A 236 1.23 0.17 14.09
CA GLY A 236 -0.20 -0.13 14.17
C GLY A 236 -1.03 0.98 13.50
N VAL A 237 -0.78 2.24 13.88
CA VAL A 237 -1.46 3.41 13.31
C VAL A 237 -1.17 3.56 11.81
N LEU A 238 0.10 3.40 11.42
CA LEU A 238 0.50 3.46 10.01
C LEU A 238 -0.12 2.34 9.18
N GLY A 239 -0.22 1.12 9.74
CA GLY A 239 -0.87 -0.02 9.08
C GLY A 239 -2.37 0.18 8.90
N GLU A 240 -3.07 0.68 9.91
CA GLU A 240 -4.49 1.05 9.81
C GLU A 240 -4.72 2.13 8.74
N LEU A 241 -3.85 3.15 8.69
CA LEU A 241 -3.92 4.22 7.70
C LEU A 241 -3.67 3.70 6.28
N ALA A 242 -2.67 2.85 6.09
CA ALA A 242 -2.38 2.23 4.80
C ALA A 242 -3.53 1.34 4.34
N MET A 243 -4.09 0.51 5.23
CA MET A 243 -5.26 -0.30 4.91
C MET A 243 -6.48 0.55 4.55
N LYS A 244 -6.73 1.64 5.29
CA LYS A 244 -7.77 2.61 4.96
C LYS A 244 -7.60 3.18 3.56
N ILE A 245 -6.37 3.55 3.16
CA ILE A 245 -6.07 4.00 1.79
C ILE A 245 -6.41 2.89 0.78
N VAL A 246 -5.89 1.68 0.98
CA VAL A 246 -6.11 0.53 0.07
C VAL A 246 -7.60 0.25 -0.11
N THR A 247 -8.37 0.15 0.98
CA THR A 247 -9.81 -0.09 0.93
C THR A 247 -10.56 1.03 0.21
N MET A 248 -10.19 2.27 0.46
CA MET A 248 -10.86 3.44 -0.11
C MET A 248 -10.54 3.60 -1.61
N LEU A 249 -9.31 3.31 -2.03
CA LEU A 249 -8.94 3.30 -3.45
C LEU A 249 -9.54 2.13 -4.22
N ARG A 250 -9.86 1.01 -3.56
CA ARG A 250 -10.53 -0.16 -4.16
C ARG A 250 -12.02 0.06 -4.47
N GLN A 251 -12.64 1.13 -3.95
CA GLN A 251 -14.04 1.42 -4.27
C GLN A 251 -14.21 1.71 -5.78
N PRO A 252 -15.32 1.30 -6.43
CA PRO A 252 -15.52 1.52 -7.85
C PRO A 252 -15.45 3.00 -8.26
N TYR A 253 -14.91 3.27 -9.44
CA TYR A 253 -14.86 4.60 -10.06
C TYR A 253 -15.92 4.69 -11.15
N SER A 254 -16.59 5.83 -11.21
CA SER A 254 -17.50 6.16 -12.30
C SER A 254 -16.79 7.16 -13.20
N LEU A 255 -16.48 6.72 -14.42
CA LEU A 255 -15.89 7.50 -15.49
C LEU A 255 -16.95 7.70 -16.58
N GLU A 256 -16.72 8.64 -17.51
CA GLU A 256 -17.66 8.91 -18.59
C GLU A 256 -17.81 7.69 -19.51
N GLU A 257 -16.71 6.95 -19.71
CA GLU A 257 -16.58 5.79 -20.59
C GLU A 257 -17.03 4.47 -19.93
N GLY A 258 -17.28 4.45 -18.62
CA GLY A 258 -17.70 3.25 -17.91
C GLY A 258 -17.36 3.22 -16.42
N ARG A 259 -17.49 2.04 -15.81
CA ARG A 259 -17.07 1.80 -14.42
C ARG A 259 -15.79 0.96 -14.41
N CYS A 260 -14.84 1.33 -13.56
CA CYS A 260 -13.64 0.54 -13.33
C CYS A 260 -13.36 0.37 -11.83
N VAL A 261 -12.61 -0.67 -11.51
CA VAL A 261 -12.10 -0.94 -10.16
C VAL A 261 -10.59 -1.10 -10.29
N ILE A 262 -9.84 -0.39 -9.45
CA ILE A 262 -8.39 -0.52 -9.35
C ILE A 262 -8.02 -0.95 -7.93
N GLY A 263 -6.86 -1.58 -7.79
CA GLY A 263 -6.24 -1.80 -6.49
C GLY A 263 -5.26 -0.69 -6.16
N ALA A 264 -4.68 -0.75 -4.96
CA ALA A 264 -3.51 0.03 -4.62
C ALA A 264 -2.58 -0.83 -3.76
N SER A 265 -1.29 -0.78 -4.09
CA SER A 265 -0.23 -1.36 -3.27
C SER A 265 0.50 -0.24 -2.54
N VAL A 266 0.88 -0.46 -1.27
CA VAL A 266 1.52 0.58 -0.43
C VAL A 266 2.80 0.04 0.21
N GLY A 267 3.91 0.76 0.08
CA GLY A 267 5.16 0.50 0.79
C GLY A 267 5.42 1.57 1.85
N ILE A 268 5.79 1.18 3.07
CA ILE A 268 5.94 2.09 4.21
C ILE A 268 7.35 2.01 4.77
N ALA A 269 8.03 3.14 4.94
CA ALA A 269 9.31 3.23 5.63
C ALA A 269 9.30 4.37 6.65
N ILE A 270 10.02 4.22 7.75
CA ILE A 270 10.03 5.16 8.89
C ILE A 270 11.45 5.60 9.19
N ALA A 271 11.74 6.88 9.04
CA ALA A 271 12.99 7.48 9.48
C ALA A 271 12.95 7.76 10.99
N PRO A 272 14.04 7.50 11.74
CA PRO A 272 15.38 7.09 11.27
C PRO A 272 15.59 5.57 11.15
N HIS A 273 14.58 4.75 11.45
CA HIS A 273 14.73 3.29 11.54
C HIS A 273 15.13 2.64 10.21
N ASP A 274 14.54 3.10 9.10
CA ASP A 274 14.65 2.50 7.76
C ASP A 274 15.53 3.33 6.81
N GLY A 275 16.16 4.39 7.34
CA GLY A 275 16.97 5.34 6.59
C GLY A 275 17.06 6.68 7.33
N VAL A 276 18.22 7.34 7.24
CA VAL A 276 18.45 8.67 7.85
C VAL A 276 18.51 9.78 6.80
N THR A 277 18.65 9.41 5.52
CA THR A 277 18.61 10.32 4.38
C THR A 277 17.35 10.13 3.55
N ARG A 278 17.02 11.14 2.73
CA ARG A 278 15.88 11.07 1.80
C ARG A 278 16.02 9.92 0.83
N GLU A 279 17.22 9.72 0.29
CA GLU A 279 17.51 8.67 -0.69
C GLU A 279 17.33 7.28 -0.09
N GLU A 280 17.82 7.07 1.14
CA GLU A 280 17.62 5.81 1.87
C GLU A 280 16.15 5.54 2.16
N ILE A 281 15.42 6.52 2.71
CA ILE A 281 14.03 6.28 3.14
C ILE A 281 13.09 6.04 1.95
N VAL A 282 13.29 6.78 0.85
CA VAL A 282 12.51 6.59 -0.39
C VAL A 282 12.82 5.22 -1.00
N ARG A 283 14.10 4.82 -1.03
CA ARG A 283 14.49 3.47 -1.50
C ARG A 283 13.88 2.37 -0.65
N SER A 284 13.90 2.52 0.67
CA SER A 284 13.29 1.54 1.60
C SER A 284 11.77 1.45 1.39
N ALA A 285 11.07 2.58 1.22
CA ALA A 285 9.64 2.58 0.94
C ALA A 285 9.31 1.94 -0.43
N ASP A 286 10.14 2.18 -1.45
CA ASP A 286 9.98 1.60 -2.78
C ASP A 286 10.20 0.07 -2.79
N LEU A 287 11.21 -0.42 -2.06
CA LEU A 287 11.42 -1.87 -1.86
C LEU A 287 10.22 -2.52 -1.16
N ALA A 288 9.66 -1.86 -0.14
CA ALA A 288 8.46 -2.34 0.54
C ALA A 288 7.25 -2.35 -0.40
N LEU A 289 7.08 -1.32 -1.25
CA LEU A 289 6.01 -1.23 -2.24
C LEU A 289 6.13 -2.34 -3.28
N TYR A 290 7.34 -2.57 -3.80
CA TYR A 290 7.60 -3.66 -4.74
C TYR A 290 7.23 -5.02 -4.14
N ALA A 291 7.60 -5.25 -2.88
CA ALA A 291 7.23 -6.47 -2.18
C ALA A 291 5.71 -6.58 -1.95
N ALA A 292 5.01 -5.47 -1.67
CA ALA A 292 3.55 -5.45 -1.58
C ALA A 292 2.89 -5.85 -2.91
N LYS A 293 3.39 -5.31 -4.03
CA LYS A 293 2.91 -5.65 -5.39
C LYS A 293 3.10 -7.13 -5.71
N ASN A 294 4.24 -7.70 -5.35
CA ASN A 294 4.50 -9.10 -5.63
C ASN A 294 3.74 -10.02 -4.68
N GLY A 295 3.48 -9.62 -3.44
CA GLY A 295 2.74 -10.44 -2.47
C GLY A 295 1.22 -10.55 -2.67
N GLY A 296 0.70 -10.29 -3.88
CA GLY A 296 -0.75 -10.36 -4.17
C GLY A 296 -1.41 -9.03 -4.56
N ARG A 297 -0.68 -7.90 -4.48
CA ARG A 297 -1.22 -6.53 -4.70
C ARG A 297 -2.35 -6.18 -3.73
N GLY A 298 -2.89 -4.95 -3.81
CA GLY A 298 -4.05 -4.57 -2.99
C GLY A 298 -3.80 -4.65 -1.48
N GLN A 299 -2.56 -4.44 -1.04
CA GLN A 299 -2.12 -4.55 0.35
C GLN A 299 -1.01 -3.53 0.64
N TYR A 300 -0.60 -3.45 1.91
CA TYR A 300 0.55 -2.64 2.30
C TYR A 300 1.72 -3.51 2.78
N ARG A 301 2.94 -3.00 2.79
CA ARG A 301 4.07 -3.60 3.49
C ARG A 301 4.92 -2.55 4.18
N PHE A 302 5.35 -2.85 5.39
CA PHE A 302 6.45 -2.10 6.02
C PHE A 302 7.79 -2.57 5.48
N PHE A 303 8.75 -1.66 5.35
CA PHE A 303 10.12 -2.02 5.10
C PHE A 303 10.69 -2.87 6.24
N SER A 304 11.42 -3.92 5.87
CA SER A 304 12.28 -4.70 6.74
C SER A 304 13.56 -4.97 5.95
N GLY A 305 14.71 -5.03 6.63
CA GLY A 305 15.97 -5.36 5.96
C GLY A 305 15.99 -6.77 5.33
N GLU A 306 15.01 -7.61 5.67
CA GLU A 306 14.82 -8.94 5.05
C GLU A 306 14.16 -8.85 3.66
N LEU A 307 13.41 -7.78 3.35
CA LEU A 307 12.72 -7.61 2.06
C LEU A 307 13.67 -7.45 0.88
N GLU A 308 14.85 -6.85 1.09
CA GLU A 308 15.88 -6.73 0.05
C GLU A 308 16.36 -8.13 -0.38
N ASN A 309 16.46 -9.05 0.57
CA ASN A 309 16.81 -10.45 0.31
C ASN A 309 15.62 -11.24 -0.24
N GLU A 310 14.42 -11.11 0.34
CA GLU A 310 13.20 -11.83 -0.08
C GLU A 310 12.83 -11.51 -1.53
N THR A 311 13.03 -10.26 -1.97
CA THR A 311 12.71 -9.82 -3.34
C THR A 311 13.64 -10.44 -4.38
N ILE A 312 14.96 -10.40 -4.13
CA ILE A 312 15.96 -11.05 -4.99
C ILE A 312 15.74 -12.56 -4.97
N PHE A 313 15.43 -13.09 -3.80
CA PHE A 313 15.20 -14.51 -3.56
C PHE A 313 13.95 -15.02 -4.27
N ARG A 314 12.85 -14.28 -4.28
CA ARG A 314 11.63 -14.67 -5.01
C ARG A 314 11.83 -14.72 -6.52
N ARG A 315 12.57 -13.76 -7.09
CA ARG A 315 12.96 -13.82 -8.51
C ARG A 315 13.80 -15.06 -8.83
N ARG A 316 14.66 -15.50 -7.90
CA ARG A 316 15.40 -16.76 -8.05
C ARG A 316 14.46 -17.96 -8.00
N LEU A 317 13.57 -18.02 -7.02
CA LEU A 317 12.57 -19.08 -6.93
C LEU A 317 11.66 -19.16 -8.16
N GLU A 318 11.26 -18.04 -8.75
CA GLU A 318 10.50 -18.02 -10.00
C GLU A 318 11.31 -18.59 -11.18
N GLN A 319 12.62 -18.31 -11.25
CA GLN A 319 13.51 -18.90 -12.24
C GLN A 319 13.68 -20.40 -12.02
N ASP A 320 13.86 -20.80 -10.77
CA ASP A 320 14.06 -22.19 -10.36
C ASP A 320 12.79 -23.03 -10.55
N LEU A 321 11.59 -22.43 -10.42
CA LEU A 321 10.30 -23.11 -10.63
C LEU A 321 10.18 -23.69 -12.05
N GLY A 322 10.70 -22.98 -13.05
CA GLY A 322 10.73 -23.48 -14.42
C GLY A 322 11.61 -24.73 -14.58
N ALA A 323 12.70 -24.83 -13.81
CA ALA A 323 13.53 -26.04 -13.73
C ALA A 323 12.84 -27.13 -12.91
N ALA A 324 12.24 -26.78 -11.78
CA ALA A 324 11.51 -27.68 -10.88
C ALA A 324 10.41 -28.46 -11.58
N LEU A 325 9.67 -27.82 -12.48
CA LEU A 325 8.62 -28.47 -13.28
C LEU A 325 9.20 -29.54 -14.23
N ARG A 326 10.39 -29.30 -14.81
CA ARG A 326 11.06 -30.27 -15.70
C ARG A 326 11.77 -31.38 -14.94
N GLU A 327 12.22 -31.12 -13.73
CA GLU A 327 12.98 -32.04 -12.88
C GLU A 327 12.10 -32.80 -11.89
N GLU A 328 10.77 -32.79 -12.08
CA GLU A 328 9.79 -33.52 -11.25
C GLU A 328 9.91 -33.20 -9.74
N GLN A 329 10.25 -31.95 -9.41
CA GLN A 329 10.43 -31.50 -8.03
C GLN A 329 9.10 -31.06 -7.37
N LEU A 330 8.04 -30.88 -8.16
CA LEU A 330 6.71 -30.55 -7.64
C LEU A 330 5.95 -31.82 -7.25
N PHE A 331 5.17 -31.73 -6.18
CA PHE A 331 4.30 -32.82 -5.73
C PHE A 331 2.99 -32.27 -5.15
N LEU A 332 1.98 -33.12 -5.01
CA LEU A 332 0.70 -32.74 -4.43
C LEU A 332 0.57 -33.27 -3.00
N ARG A 333 0.03 -32.44 -2.12
CA ARG A 333 -0.63 -32.84 -0.89
C ARG A 333 -2.13 -32.66 -1.04
N PHE A 334 -2.88 -33.37 -0.22
CA PHE A 334 -4.33 -33.43 -0.35
C PHE A 334 -5.02 -33.09 0.96
N GLU A 335 -5.87 -32.08 0.97
CA GLU A 335 -6.69 -31.71 2.11
C GLU A 335 -8.07 -32.38 2.05
N PRO A 336 -8.52 -33.08 3.12
CA PRO A 336 -9.82 -33.74 3.10
C PRO A 336 -11.01 -32.78 3.21
N ILE A 337 -11.93 -32.88 2.24
CA ILE A 337 -13.26 -32.26 2.30
C ILE A 337 -14.25 -33.30 2.84
N VAL A 338 -14.88 -32.96 3.96
CA VAL A 338 -15.69 -33.88 4.78
C VAL A 338 -17.17 -33.52 4.69
N ASP A 339 -18.03 -34.53 4.50
CA ASP A 339 -19.48 -34.37 4.58
C ASP A 339 -19.92 -34.16 6.04
N ALA A 340 -20.63 -33.05 6.30
CA ALA A 340 -20.98 -32.62 7.65
C ALA A 340 -21.87 -33.62 8.40
N ALA A 341 -22.72 -34.37 7.68
CA ALA A 341 -23.68 -35.30 8.28
C ALA A 341 -23.05 -36.67 8.59
N SER A 342 -22.21 -37.18 7.70
CA SER A 342 -21.64 -38.53 7.78
C SER A 342 -20.21 -38.58 8.31
N GLN A 343 -19.53 -37.42 8.39
CA GLN A 343 -18.12 -37.26 8.74
C GLN A 343 -17.18 -38.11 7.87
N SER A 344 -17.62 -38.41 6.64
CA SER A 344 -16.85 -39.18 5.68
C SER A 344 -16.20 -38.23 4.67
N VAL A 345 -14.95 -38.52 4.30
CA VAL A 345 -14.24 -37.77 3.26
C VAL A 345 -14.92 -38.02 1.92
N CYS A 346 -15.38 -36.96 1.26
CA CYS A 346 -16.08 -37.03 -0.02
C CYS A 346 -15.25 -36.49 -1.18
N ALA A 347 -14.31 -35.59 -0.90
CA ALA A 347 -13.38 -35.04 -1.86
C ALA A 347 -12.04 -34.75 -1.19
N LEU A 348 -11.00 -34.59 -2.01
CA LEU A 348 -9.67 -34.19 -1.57
C LEU A 348 -9.22 -32.99 -2.41
N GLU A 349 -8.95 -31.86 -1.76
CA GLU A 349 -8.39 -30.67 -2.42
C GLU A 349 -6.89 -30.86 -2.66
N ALA A 350 -6.46 -30.64 -3.90
CA ALA A 350 -5.06 -30.77 -4.30
C ALA A 350 -4.29 -29.46 -4.07
N HIS A 351 -3.26 -29.52 -3.23
CA HIS A 351 -2.34 -28.43 -2.97
C HIS A 351 -0.95 -28.74 -3.51
N VAL A 352 -0.38 -27.81 -4.26
CA VAL A 352 0.96 -27.97 -4.83
C VAL A 352 2.01 -27.63 -3.79
N CYS A 353 2.99 -28.52 -3.65
CA CYS A 353 4.19 -28.35 -2.83
C CYS A 353 5.44 -28.54 -3.71
N TRP A 354 6.60 -28.08 -3.22
CA TRP A 354 7.85 -28.15 -3.98
C TRP A 354 9.02 -28.69 -3.13
N HIS A 355 9.67 -29.74 -3.61
CA HIS A 355 10.96 -30.21 -3.12
C HIS A 355 12.11 -29.37 -3.70
N HIS A 356 12.48 -28.29 -3.02
CA HIS A 356 13.59 -27.45 -3.43
C HIS A 356 14.94 -28.05 -3.00
N PRO A 357 15.94 -28.18 -3.89
CA PRO A 357 17.24 -28.79 -3.57
C PRO A 357 17.94 -28.19 -2.34
N ASP A 358 17.95 -26.86 -2.24
CA ASP A 358 18.63 -26.16 -1.14
C ASP A 358 17.76 -25.91 0.11
N ARG A 359 16.42 -25.90 -0.01
CA ARG A 359 15.51 -25.49 1.08
C ARG A 359 14.66 -26.61 1.65
N GLY A 360 14.70 -27.79 1.03
CA GLY A 360 13.79 -28.87 1.39
C GLY A 360 12.37 -28.59 0.90
N ILE A 361 11.38 -28.95 1.71
CA ILE A 361 9.98 -28.86 1.32
C ILE A 361 9.47 -27.42 1.49
N ILE A 362 9.06 -26.81 0.39
CA ILE A 362 8.24 -25.61 0.35
C ILE A 362 6.78 -26.08 0.36
N ASP A 363 6.03 -25.65 1.39
CA ASP A 363 4.63 -26.00 1.59
C ASP A 363 3.68 -25.23 0.67
N GLU A 364 2.40 -25.58 0.71
CA GLU A 364 1.36 -25.01 -0.14
C GLU A 364 1.15 -23.50 0.07
N GLU A 365 1.26 -22.99 1.30
CA GLU A 365 1.09 -21.56 1.57
C GLU A 365 2.23 -20.73 0.99
N GLU A 366 3.48 -21.19 1.14
CA GLU A 366 4.65 -20.53 0.57
C GLU A 366 4.67 -20.69 -0.96
N PHE A 367 4.32 -21.87 -1.47
CA PHE A 367 4.26 -22.15 -2.90
C PHE A 367 3.22 -21.29 -3.61
N ALA A 368 2.00 -21.18 -3.06
CA ALA A 368 0.94 -20.35 -3.63
C ALA A 368 1.41 -18.90 -3.81
N LYS A 369 2.12 -18.35 -2.81
CA LYS A 369 2.73 -17.02 -2.89
C LYS A 369 3.76 -16.96 -4.01
N ILE A 370 4.65 -17.92 -4.16
CA ILE A 370 5.67 -17.90 -5.23
C ILE A 370 5.02 -17.87 -6.62
N VAL A 371 3.92 -18.60 -6.81
CA VAL A 371 3.26 -18.73 -8.12
C VAL A 371 2.29 -17.59 -8.44
N GLU A 372 1.70 -16.95 -7.43
CA GLU A 372 0.71 -15.90 -7.63
C GLU A 372 1.27 -14.72 -8.44
N GLY A 373 0.66 -14.45 -9.60
CA GLY A 373 1.09 -13.39 -10.51
C GLY A 373 2.35 -13.71 -11.33
N SER A 374 2.95 -14.90 -11.15
CA SER A 374 4.05 -15.39 -11.97
C SER A 374 3.58 -15.86 -13.35
N ALA A 375 4.43 -15.73 -14.36
CA ALA A 375 4.20 -16.31 -15.69
C ALA A 375 4.07 -17.84 -15.66
N MET A 376 4.63 -18.50 -14.64
CA MET A 376 4.57 -19.96 -14.47
C MET A 376 3.25 -20.47 -13.90
N SER A 377 2.34 -19.59 -13.47
CA SER A 377 1.03 -19.99 -12.92
C SER A 377 0.23 -20.88 -13.88
N VAL A 378 0.30 -20.61 -15.18
CA VAL A 378 -0.37 -21.42 -16.21
C VAL A 378 0.23 -22.82 -16.31
N ASP A 379 1.56 -22.93 -16.37
CA ASP A 379 2.26 -24.21 -16.53
C ASP A 379 2.12 -25.10 -15.28
N VAL A 380 2.21 -24.50 -14.09
CA VAL A 380 1.97 -25.19 -12.81
C VAL A 380 0.54 -25.67 -12.72
N GLY A 381 -0.46 -24.84 -13.08
CA GLY A 381 -1.86 -25.23 -13.07
C GLY A 381 -2.15 -26.40 -14.02
N ARG A 382 -1.54 -26.41 -15.21
CA ARG A 382 -1.65 -27.54 -16.17
C ARG A 382 -1.14 -28.84 -15.57
N TRP A 383 0.05 -28.78 -14.97
CA TRP A 383 0.64 -29.94 -14.32
C TRP A 383 -0.19 -30.40 -13.11
N ALA A 384 -0.67 -29.47 -12.28
CA ALA A 384 -1.44 -29.78 -11.08
C ALA A 384 -2.75 -30.49 -11.41
N ILE A 385 -3.50 -30.03 -12.41
CA ILE A 385 -4.75 -30.68 -12.85
C ILE A 385 -4.47 -32.09 -13.38
N ALA A 386 -3.44 -32.25 -14.23
CA ALA A 386 -3.08 -33.55 -14.77
C ALA A 386 -2.65 -34.53 -13.66
N GLU A 387 -1.83 -34.07 -12.70
CA GLU A 387 -1.39 -34.90 -11.58
C GLU A 387 -2.52 -35.23 -10.62
N ALA A 388 -3.40 -34.27 -10.32
CA ALA A 388 -4.59 -34.50 -9.50
C ALA A 388 -5.48 -35.59 -10.11
N CYS A 389 -5.74 -35.53 -11.43
CA CYS A 389 -6.51 -36.57 -12.13
C CYS A 389 -5.84 -37.94 -12.05
N ARG A 390 -4.51 -38.02 -12.27
CA ARG A 390 -3.75 -39.28 -12.17
C ARG A 390 -3.86 -39.90 -10.79
N ARG A 391 -3.70 -39.11 -9.73
CA ARG A 391 -3.80 -39.60 -8.35
C ARG A 391 -5.22 -40.01 -8.00
N ALA A 392 -6.22 -39.25 -8.42
CA ALA A 392 -7.62 -39.54 -8.15
C ALA A 392 -8.10 -40.87 -8.74
N ALA A 393 -7.54 -41.27 -9.89
CA ALA A 393 -7.85 -42.55 -10.53
C ALA A 393 -7.49 -43.76 -9.65
N GLU A 394 -6.59 -43.61 -8.68
CA GLU A 394 -6.20 -44.66 -7.73
C GLU A 394 -7.14 -44.76 -6.51
N TRP A 395 -8.01 -43.77 -6.32
CA TRP A 395 -8.93 -43.70 -5.17
C TRP A 395 -10.28 -44.36 -5.50
N PRO A 396 -11.04 -44.78 -4.47
CA PRO A 396 -12.41 -45.27 -4.64
C PRO A 396 -13.30 -44.28 -5.41
N ASP A 397 -14.24 -44.79 -6.20
CA ASP A 397 -15.15 -43.98 -7.03
C ASP A 397 -16.01 -43.00 -6.24
N SER A 398 -16.20 -43.23 -4.94
CA SER A 398 -16.92 -42.34 -4.03
C SER A 398 -16.17 -41.04 -3.70
N VAL A 399 -14.86 -40.98 -3.96
CA VAL A 399 -14.01 -39.83 -3.59
C VAL A 399 -13.64 -39.02 -4.83
N ARG A 400 -13.89 -37.71 -4.76
CA ARG A 400 -13.54 -36.74 -5.80
C ARG A 400 -12.18 -36.09 -5.54
N VAL A 401 -11.62 -35.44 -6.56
CA VAL A 401 -10.47 -34.55 -6.41
C VAL A 401 -10.89 -33.12 -6.78
N ALA A 402 -10.56 -32.18 -5.91
CA ALA A 402 -10.73 -30.75 -6.17
C ALA A 402 -9.38 -30.13 -6.57
N ALA A 403 -9.37 -29.32 -7.63
CA ALA A 403 -8.17 -28.67 -8.11
C ALA A 403 -8.42 -27.17 -8.37
N ASN A 404 -7.57 -26.33 -7.78
CA ASN A 404 -7.60 -24.90 -7.96
C ASN A 404 -7.20 -24.50 -9.39
N VAL A 405 -8.00 -23.63 -10.00
CA VAL A 405 -7.76 -23.12 -11.36
C VAL A 405 -7.27 -21.67 -11.31
N PRO A 406 -6.01 -21.40 -11.68
CA PRO A 406 -5.53 -20.04 -11.80
C PRO A 406 -6.33 -19.25 -12.83
N VAL A 407 -6.65 -17.99 -12.53
CA VAL A 407 -7.41 -17.10 -13.43
C VAL A 407 -6.76 -17.01 -14.82
N ALA A 408 -5.44 -16.91 -14.88
CA ALA A 408 -4.70 -16.84 -16.14
C ALA A 408 -4.81 -18.13 -16.96
N LEU A 409 -4.90 -19.30 -16.31
CA LEU A 409 -5.08 -20.58 -16.99
C LEU A 409 -6.50 -20.74 -17.51
N PHE A 410 -7.51 -20.34 -16.74
CA PHE A 410 -8.91 -20.40 -17.16
C PHE A 410 -9.18 -19.58 -18.44
N LEU A 411 -8.49 -18.45 -18.58
CA LEU A 411 -8.62 -17.55 -19.72
C LEU A 411 -7.81 -17.98 -20.96
N THR A 412 -7.19 -19.16 -20.98
CA THR A 412 -6.58 -19.69 -22.21
C THR A 412 -7.63 -20.39 -23.08
N ASP A 413 -7.51 -20.23 -24.40
CA ASP A 413 -8.48 -20.82 -25.35
C ASP A 413 -8.51 -22.37 -25.29
N ASP A 414 -7.43 -23.00 -24.84
CA ASP A 414 -7.25 -24.45 -24.79
C ASP A 414 -7.57 -25.07 -23.42
N PHE A 415 -8.09 -24.30 -22.46
CA PHE A 415 -8.31 -24.80 -21.09
C PHE A 415 -9.28 -25.98 -21.03
N ALA A 416 -10.41 -25.90 -21.75
CA ALA A 416 -11.37 -27.01 -21.78
C ALA A 416 -10.74 -28.29 -22.36
N GLU A 417 -9.97 -28.17 -23.45
CA GLU A 417 -9.25 -29.30 -24.07
C GLU A 417 -8.18 -29.87 -23.14
N LEU A 418 -7.50 -29.04 -22.36
CA LEU A 418 -6.56 -29.49 -21.33
C LEU A 418 -7.26 -30.36 -20.28
N VAL A 419 -8.43 -29.93 -19.78
CA VAL A 419 -9.20 -30.67 -18.78
C VAL A 419 -9.65 -32.01 -19.35
N GLU A 420 -10.23 -32.01 -20.56
CA GLU A 420 -10.65 -33.23 -21.27
C GLU A 420 -9.48 -34.23 -21.39
N ARG A 421 -8.32 -33.78 -21.89
CA ARG A 421 -7.12 -34.62 -22.02
C ARG A 421 -6.61 -35.15 -20.68
N SER A 422 -6.69 -34.35 -19.62
CA SER A 422 -6.20 -34.75 -18.29
C SER A 422 -7.07 -35.82 -17.66
N VAL A 423 -8.39 -35.68 -17.77
CA VAL A 423 -9.37 -36.65 -17.27
C VAL A 423 -9.31 -37.94 -18.08
N ASP A 424 -9.34 -37.85 -19.42
CA ASP A 424 -9.29 -39.02 -20.31
C ASP A 424 -7.96 -39.75 -20.18
N GLY A 425 -6.84 -39.02 -20.08
CA GLY A 425 -5.51 -39.59 -19.92
C GLY A 425 -5.31 -40.34 -18.61
N ALA A 426 -6.03 -39.96 -17.54
CA ALA A 426 -6.04 -40.67 -16.27
C ALA A 426 -7.08 -41.81 -16.22
N GLY A 427 -8.02 -41.86 -17.16
CA GLY A 427 -9.17 -42.77 -17.11
C GLY A 427 -10.15 -42.44 -15.97
N LEU A 428 -10.19 -41.18 -15.54
CA LEU A 428 -11.06 -40.72 -14.45
C LEU A 428 -12.46 -40.42 -15.00
N ALA A 429 -13.51 -40.78 -14.26
CA ALA A 429 -14.86 -40.33 -14.62
C ALA A 429 -14.95 -38.79 -14.48
N PRO A 430 -15.47 -38.04 -15.47
CA PRO A 430 -15.45 -36.57 -15.44
C PRO A 430 -16.02 -35.95 -14.17
N GLY A 431 -17.12 -36.50 -13.65
CA GLY A 431 -17.76 -36.03 -12.41
C GLY A 431 -16.94 -36.23 -11.13
N ARG A 432 -15.79 -36.92 -11.19
CA ARG A 432 -14.84 -37.05 -10.07
C ARG A 432 -13.82 -35.92 -10.00
N LEU A 433 -13.67 -35.13 -11.06
CA LEU A 433 -12.88 -33.90 -11.04
C LEU A 433 -13.78 -32.70 -10.69
N GLU A 434 -13.39 -31.96 -9.68
CA GLU A 434 -14.01 -30.71 -9.25
C GLU A 434 -13.02 -29.57 -9.48
N LEU A 435 -13.41 -28.58 -10.28
CA LEU A 435 -12.58 -27.42 -10.60
C LEU A 435 -13.02 -26.23 -9.74
N GLU A 436 -12.10 -25.71 -8.93
CA GLU A 436 -12.33 -24.54 -8.10
C GLU A 436 -11.94 -23.28 -8.87
N ILE A 437 -12.93 -22.40 -9.08
CA ILE A 437 -12.81 -21.21 -9.92
C ILE A 437 -13.03 -19.98 -9.05
N SER A 438 -12.02 -19.10 -8.99
CA SER A 438 -12.14 -17.80 -8.30
C SER A 438 -13.18 -16.90 -8.98
N GLU A 439 -13.91 -16.13 -8.17
CA GLU A 439 -14.83 -15.08 -8.61
C GLU A 439 -14.17 -14.05 -9.56
N ALA A 440 -12.84 -13.88 -9.46
CA ALA A 440 -12.08 -12.95 -10.29
C ALA A 440 -12.14 -13.27 -11.80
N VAL A 441 -12.42 -14.52 -12.18
CA VAL A 441 -12.54 -14.95 -13.58
C VAL A 441 -13.65 -14.20 -14.31
N PHE A 442 -14.73 -13.82 -13.62
CA PHE A 442 -15.91 -13.23 -14.23
C PHE A 442 -15.76 -11.76 -14.66
N PHE A 443 -14.66 -11.11 -14.30
CA PHE A 443 -14.34 -9.74 -14.75
C PHE A 443 -13.64 -9.69 -16.12
N GLY A 444 -13.24 -10.84 -16.66
CA GLY A 444 -12.61 -10.96 -17.97
C GLY A 444 -13.60 -10.88 -19.13
N ASP A 445 -13.17 -11.38 -20.30
CA ASP A 445 -14.03 -11.49 -21.48
C ASP A 445 -15.19 -12.46 -21.22
N THR A 446 -16.40 -11.90 -21.09
CA THR A 446 -17.61 -12.67 -20.79
C THR A 446 -17.92 -13.74 -21.85
N ASN A 447 -17.57 -13.51 -23.12
CA ASN A 447 -17.83 -14.49 -24.18
C ASN A 447 -16.89 -15.69 -24.09
N LEU A 448 -15.63 -15.46 -23.71
CA LEU A 448 -14.68 -16.55 -23.47
C LEU A 448 -15.12 -17.38 -22.28
N VAL A 449 -15.44 -16.73 -21.16
CA VAL A 449 -15.86 -17.39 -19.92
C VAL A 449 -17.10 -18.26 -20.15
N ASP A 450 -18.14 -17.72 -20.80
CA ASP A 450 -19.37 -18.46 -21.09
C ASP A 450 -19.11 -19.70 -21.97
N ARG A 451 -18.23 -19.59 -22.97
CA ARG A 451 -17.87 -20.72 -23.83
C ARG A 451 -17.11 -21.80 -23.07
N THR A 452 -16.13 -21.41 -22.25
CA THR A 452 -15.33 -22.35 -21.46
C THR A 452 -16.21 -23.10 -20.46
N LEU A 453 -17.07 -22.39 -19.71
CA LEU A 453 -18.01 -23.00 -18.77
C LEU A 453 -18.98 -23.96 -19.47
N ALA A 454 -19.51 -23.59 -20.64
CA ALA A 454 -20.40 -24.46 -21.40
C ALA A 454 -19.70 -25.75 -21.86
N SER A 455 -18.43 -25.66 -22.28
CA SER A 455 -17.64 -26.83 -22.67
C SER A 455 -17.38 -27.76 -21.49
N LEU A 456 -16.94 -27.21 -20.34
CA LEU A 456 -16.70 -28.00 -19.12
C LEU A 456 -17.97 -28.68 -18.61
N PHE A 457 -19.09 -27.95 -18.61
CA PHE A 457 -20.39 -28.50 -18.24
C PHE A 457 -20.83 -29.64 -19.17
N LYS A 458 -20.63 -29.48 -20.48
CA LYS A 458 -20.93 -30.53 -21.46
C LYS A 458 -20.05 -31.77 -21.26
N PHE A 459 -18.79 -31.59 -20.86
CA PHE A 459 -17.88 -32.69 -20.55
C PHE A 459 -18.26 -33.41 -19.25
N GLY A 460 -18.88 -32.71 -18.29
CA GLY A 460 -19.46 -33.29 -17.09
C GLY A 460 -18.54 -33.27 -15.86
N VAL A 461 -17.54 -32.39 -15.86
CA VAL A 461 -16.77 -32.08 -14.65
C VAL A 461 -17.60 -31.22 -13.69
N ARG A 462 -17.29 -31.29 -12.40
CA ARG A 462 -17.95 -30.46 -11.39
C ARG A 462 -17.27 -29.11 -11.28
N LEU A 463 -18.05 -28.06 -11.03
CA LEU A 463 -17.54 -26.70 -10.91
C LEU A 463 -17.89 -26.11 -9.54
N THR A 464 -16.89 -25.57 -8.86
CA THR A 464 -17.05 -24.92 -7.55
C THR A 464 -16.61 -23.47 -7.66
N LEU A 465 -17.47 -22.55 -7.20
CA LEU A 465 -17.12 -21.13 -7.12
C LEU A 465 -16.37 -20.88 -5.82
N ASP A 466 -15.11 -20.49 -5.92
CA ASP A 466 -14.22 -20.24 -4.78
C ASP A 466 -14.15 -18.75 -4.39
N GLU A 467 -13.69 -18.49 -3.16
CA GLU A 467 -13.54 -17.16 -2.55
C GLU A 467 -14.86 -16.37 -2.45
N PHE A 468 -16.00 -17.06 -2.36
CA PHE A 468 -17.32 -16.42 -2.37
C PHE A 468 -17.54 -15.61 -1.08
N GLY A 469 -17.91 -14.33 -1.24
CA GLY A 469 -18.09 -13.39 -0.14
C GLY A 469 -16.90 -12.47 0.13
N SER A 470 -15.78 -12.61 -0.59
CA SER A 470 -14.57 -11.75 -0.49
C SER A 470 -14.75 -10.32 -1.02
N GLY A 471 -15.93 -10.00 -1.58
CA GLY A 471 -16.36 -8.63 -1.90
C GLY A 471 -16.70 -8.35 -3.37
N TYR A 472 -16.75 -9.37 -4.24
CA TYR A 472 -16.86 -9.20 -5.70
C TYR A 472 -18.16 -9.74 -6.33
N SER A 473 -19.12 -10.21 -5.53
CA SER A 473 -20.24 -10.99 -6.06
C SER A 473 -21.32 -10.23 -6.82
N SER A 474 -21.38 -10.52 -8.12
CA SER A 474 -22.55 -10.28 -8.96
C SER A 474 -23.38 -11.55 -9.04
N LEU A 475 -24.49 -11.58 -8.30
CA LEU A 475 -25.57 -12.58 -8.37
C LEU A 475 -25.96 -12.96 -9.81
N ALA A 476 -25.72 -12.08 -10.78
CA ALA A 476 -26.00 -12.33 -12.19
C ALA A 476 -25.17 -13.50 -12.77
N TYR A 477 -23.93 -13.72 -12.30
CA TYR A 477 -23.07 -14.81 -12.80
C TYR A 477 -23.45 -16.17 -12.21
N LEU A 478 -23.75 -16.20 -10.91
CA LEU A 478 -24.27 -17.40 -10.24
C LEU A 478 -25.53 -17.97 -10.91
N ARG A 479 -26.37 -17.09 -11.49
CA ARG A 479 -27.58 -17.52 -12.21
C ARG A 479 -27.29 -18.09 -13.60
N ARG A 480 -26.14 -17.76 -14.19
CA ARG A 480 -25.80 -18.09 -15.59
C ARG A 480 -24.84 -19.27 -15.71
N ALA A 481 -23.96 -19.45 -14.73
CA ALA A 481 -22.95 -20.50 -14.72
C ALA A 481 -23.46 -21.77 -14.03
N PRO A 482 -23.19 -22.97 -14.57
CA PRO A 482 -23.66 -24.22 -13.99
C PRO A 482 -22.72 -24.71 -12.88
N PHE A 483 -22.70 -23.99 -11.76
CA PHE A 483 -21.92 -24.40 -10.59
C PHE A 483 -22.63 -25.51 -9.80
N ASP A 484 -21.85 -26.45 -9.28
CA ASP A 484 -22.30 -27.51 -8.38
C ASP A 484 -22.23 -27.09 -6.91
N ALA A 485 -21.24 -26.27 -6.56
CA ALA A 485 -21.01 -25.84 -5.18
C ALA A 485 -20.46 -24.42 -5.08
N ILE A 486 -20.64 -23.83 -3.90
CA ILE A 486 -20.07 -22.56 -3.49
C ILE A 486 -19.13 -22.82 -2.30
N LYS A 487 -17.86 -22.44 -2.44
CA LYS A 487 -16.86 -22.47 -1.38
C LYS A 487 -16.75 -21.09 -0.74
N ILE A 488 -16.99 -21.05 0.57
CA ILE A 488 -17.05 -19.82 1.36
C ILE A 488 -15.64 -19.43 1.78
N ASP A 489 -15.28 -18.16 1.57
CA ASP A 489 -13.96 -17.61 1.88
C ASP A 489 -13.55 -17.80 3.36
N GLU A 490 -12.31 -18.24 3.58
CA GLU A 490 -11.71 -18.48 4.91
C GLU A 490 -11.83 -17.24 5.82
N LYS A 491 -11.67 -16.02 5.27
CA LYS A 491 -11.71 -14.78 6.07
C LYS A 491 -13.10 -14.53 6.62
N LEU A 492 -14.16 -14.78 5.83
CA LEU A 492 -15.53 -14.62 6.30
C LEU A 492 -15.83 -15.60 7.45
N ILE A 493 -15.38 -16.85 7.32
CA ILE A 493 -15.50 -17.88 8.35
C ILE A 493 -14.73 -17.48 9.62
N ALA A 494 -13.50 -16.99 9.45
CA ALA A 494 -12.64 -16.53 10.52
C ALA A 494 -13.18 -15.28 11.25
N GLU A 495 -13.90 -14.40 10.57
CA GLU A 495 -14.57 -13.22 11.11
C GLU A 495 -15.87 -13.57 11.85
N ALA A 496 -16.64 -14.54 11.33
CA ALA A 496 -17.88 -15.01 11.94
C ALA A 496 -17.69 -15.60 13.34
N GLU A 497 -16.51 -16.16 13.63
CA GLU A 497 -16.15 -16.63 14.97
C GLU A 497 -15.79 -15.47 15.93
N ARG A 498 -15.29 -14.33 15.42
CA ARG A 498 -14.82 -13.20 16.25
C ARG A 498 -15.94 -12.25 16.67
N HIS A 499 -17.01 -12.13 15.88
CA HIS A 499 -18.10 -11.18 16.12
C HIS A 499 -19.45 -11.88 16.04
N ASP A 500 -20.14 -11.96 17.19
CA ASP A 500 -21.41 -12.65 17.29
C ASP A 500 -22.55 -11.72 16.86
N SER A 501 -22.85 -11.67 15.54
CA SER A 501 -24.22 -11.54 14.98
C SER A 501 -24.28 -11.25 13.47
N ARG A 502 -23.38 -10.43 12.90
CA ARG A 502 -23.52 -9.93 11.52
C ARG A 502 -22.98 -10.90 10.48
N GLU A 503 -21.79 -11.40 10.68
CA GLU A 503 -21.05 -12.26 9.75
C GLU A 503 -21.69 -13.66 9.69
N MET A 504 -22.13 -14.20 10.83
CA MET A 504 -22.98 -15.40 10.86
C MET A 504 -24.32 -15.20 10.14
N GLY A 505 -24.86 -13.97 10.13
CA GLY A 505 -26.04 -13.63 9.33
C GLY A 505 -25.77 -13.69 7.83
N LEU A 506 -24.59 -13.24 7.40
CA LEU A 506 -24.15 -13.33 6.00
C LEU A 506 -23.94 -14.78 5.58
N LEU A 507 -23.29 -15.60 6.40
CA LEU A 507 -23.13 -17.04 6.16
C LEU A 507 -24.47 -17.74 5.96
N ARG A 508 -25.46 -17.48 6.82
CA ARG A 508 -26.82 -18.02 6.64
C ARG A 508 -27.47 -17.58 5.34
N ALA A 509 -27.27 -16.33 4.91
CA ALA A 509 -27.78 -15.83 3.64
C ALA A 509 -27.12 -16.52 2.44
N ILE A 510 -25.81 -16.77 2.49
CA ILE A 510 -25.07 -17.51 1.46
C ILE A 510 -25.58 -18.95 1.35
N VAL A 511 -25.75 -19.64 2.49
CA VAL A 511 -26.27 -21.01 2.49
C VAL A 511 -27.71 -21.06 1.93
N ALA A 512 -28.56 -20.11 2.32
CA ALA A 512 -29.91 -20.02 1.78
C ALA A 512 -29.93 -19.74 0.26
N LEU A 513 -29.02 -18.89 -0.23
CA LEU A 513 -28.85 -18.61 -1.65
C LEU A 513 -28.40 -19.86 -2.43
N ALA A 514 -27.38 -20.57 -1.93
CA ALA A 514 -26.90 -21.80 -2.51
C ALA A 514 -28.02 -22.84 -2.61
N GLY A 515 -28.80 -23.02 -1.54
CA GLY A 515 -29.98 -23.89 -1.53
C GLY A 515 -31.04 -23.49 -2.56
N ALA A 516 -31.31 -22.19 -2.73
CA ALA A 516 -32.24 -21.69 -3.74
C ALA A 516 -31.75 -21.93 -5.18
N LEU A 517 -30.43 -22.00 -5.39
CA LEU A 517 -29.79 -22.30 -6.66
C LEU A 517 -29.48 -23.79 -6.86
N GLN A 518 -29.84 -24.64 -5.89
CA GLN A 518 -29.53 -26.08 -5.89
C GLN A 518 -28.03 -26.39 -5.94
N MET A 519 -27.24 -25.55 -5.29
CA MET A 519 -25.79 -25.70 -5.14
C MET A 519 -25.45 -26.19 -3.73
N ASP A 520 -24.42 -27.03 -3.64
CA ASP A 520 -23.83 -27.42 -2.37
C ASP A 520 -22.99 -26.27 -1.78
N THR A 521 -22.69 -26.34 -0.48
CA THR A 521 -21.85 -25.35 0.21
C THR A 521 -20.66 -26.03 0.87
N ILE A 522 -19.50 -25.42 0.70
CA ILE A 522 -18.23 -25.84 1.30
C ILE A 522 -17.75 -24.70 2.21
N ALA A 523 -17.42 -25.00 3.46
CA ALA A 523 -16.78 -24.04 4.37
C ALA A 523 -15.32 -24.44 4.61
N ASN A 524 -14.39 -23.54 4.30
CA ASN A 524 -12.94 -23.75 4.41
C ASN A 524 -12.38 -23.15 5.73
N GLY A 525 -11.23 -23.66 6.19
CA GLY A 525 -10.47 -23.09 7.30
C GLY A 525 -11.10 -23.31 8.68
N LEU A 526 -11.85 -24.39 8.86
CA LEU A 526 -12.41 -24.73 10.17
C LEU A 526 -11.30 -25.15 11.14
N GLU A 527 -11.12 -24.37 12.20
CA GLU A 527 -10.20 -24.67 13.30
C GLU A 527 -10.90 -24.99 14.63
N SER A 528 -12.22 -24.77 14.71
CA SER A 528 -12.96 -24.67 15.98
C SER A 528 -14.23 -25.53 15.99
N ALA A 529 -14.40 -26.32 17.06
CA ALA A 529 -15.58 -27.18 17.23
C ALA A 529 -16.90 -26.39 17.39
N SER A 530 -16.80 -25.16 17.92
CA SER A 530 -17.96 -24.26 18.03
C SER A 530 -18.46 -23.81 16.66
N LEU A 531 -17.53 -23.41 15.79
CA LEU A 531 -17.80 -23.02 14.41
C LEU A 531 -18.31 -24.20 13.58
N LEU A 532 -17.73 -25.39 13.76
CA LEU A 532 -18.23 -26.63 13.16
C LEU A 532 -19.73 -26.81 13.44
N THR A 533 -20.12 -26.75 14.71
CA THR A 533 -21.51 -26.91 15.13
C THR A 533 -22.41 -25.85 14.50
N ALA A 534 -21.99 -24.58 14.56
CA ALA A 534 -22.74 -23.46 14.00
C ALA A 534 -22.93 -23.56 12.47
N LEU A 535 -21.90 -23.98 11.73
CA LEU A 535 -21.96 -24.13 10.28
C LEU A 535 -22.83 -25.33 9.87
N THR A 536 -22.75 -26.45 10.59
CA THR A 536 -23.64 -27.60 10.40
C THR A 536 -25.10 -27.20 10.65
N GLU A 537 -25.40 -26.44 11.71
CA GLU A 537 -26.74 -25.92 11.98
C GLU A 537 -27.24 -24.93 10.93
N CYS A 538 -26.33 -24.16 10.31
CA CYS A 538 -26.66 -23.26 9.21
C CYS A 538 -27.01 -24.00 7.91
N GLY A 539 -26.74 -25.31 7.83
CA GLY A 539 -27.00 -26.14 6.66
C GLY A 539 -25.82 -26.21 5.68
N VAL A 540 -24.60 -25.91 6.12
CA VAL A 540 -23.40 -26.15 5.31
C VAL A 540 -23.23 -27.65 5.08
N ARG A 541 -23.01 -28.06 3.83
CA ARG A 541 -22.96 -29.48 3.45
C ARG A 541 -21.58 -30.10 3.64
N TYR A 542 -20.54 -29.42 3.18
CA TYR A 542 -19.17 -29.90 3.21
C TYR A 542 -18.29 -28.97 4.02
N LEU A 543 -17.30 -29.54 4.68
CA LEU A 543 -16.44 -28.85 5.64
C LEU A 543 -14.99 -29.23 5.41
N GLU A 544 -14.12 -28.26 5.56
CA GLU A 544 -12.69 -28.37 5.31
C GLU A 544 -11.91 -27.56 6.33
N GLY A 545 -10.72 -28.03 6.69
CA GLY A 545 -9.79 -27.29 7.54
C GLY A 545 -9.08 -28.13 8.60
N PRO A 546 -8.16 -27.48 9.34
CA PRO A 546 -7.26 -28.14 10.30
C PRO A 546 -7.95 -28.89 11.44
N ILE A 547 -9.24 -28.67 11.70
CA ILE A 547 -10.01 -29.44 12.68
C ILE A 547 -10.08 -30.94 12.32
N PHE A 548 -10.04 -31.26 11.03
CA PHE A 548 -10.06 -32.64 10.53
C PHE A 548 -8.63 -33.15 10.31
N SER A 549 -7.88 -32.51 9.40
CA SER A 549 -6.51 -32.89 9.08
C SER A 549 -5.79 -31.69 8.44
N GLU A 550 -4.46 -31.64 8.59
CA GLU A 550 -3.61 -30.87 7.69
C GLU A 550 -3.52 -31.61 6.33
N PRO A 551 -3.07 -30.95 5.23
CA PRO A 551 -2.85 -31.62 3.95
C PRO A 551 -1.95 -32.86 4.07
N VAL A 552 -2.43 -34.00 3.58
CA VAL A 552 -1.73 -35.30 3.71
C VAL A 552 -1.05 -35.71 2.41
N ASP A 553 -0.08 -36.62 2.54
CA ASP A 553 0.57 -37.22 1.38
C ASP A 553 -0.23 -38.40 0.81
N HIS A 554 0.15 -38.82 -0.40
CA HIS A 554 -0.48 -39.94 -1.09
C HIS A 554 -0.39 -41.27 -0.30
N HIS A 555 0.69 -41.49 0.44
CA HIS A 555 0.86 -42.70 1.23
C HIS A 555 -0.18 -42.82 2.36
N THR A 556 -0.43 -41.71 3.05
CA THR A 556 -1.45 -41.61 4.09
C THR A 556 -2.84 -41.86 3.51
N ILE A 557 -3.15 -41.28 2.35
CA ILE A 557 -4.44 -41.49 1.66
C ILE A 557 -4.64 -42.97 1.33
N ALA A 558 -3.64 -43.61 0.71
CA ALA A 558 -3.73 -45.03 0.35
C ALA A 558 -3.96 -45.93 1.57
N LYS A 559 -3.36 -45.60 2.72
CA LYS A 559 -3.53 -46.33 3.97
C LYS A 559 -4.93 -46.14 4.56
N GLU A 560 -5.41 -44.90 4.66
CA GLU A 560 -6.72 -44.59 5.25
C GLU A 560 -7.88 -45.04 4.36
N MET A 561 -7.70 -45.02 3.03
CA MET A 561 -8.69 -45.49 2.06
C MET A 561 -8.71 -47.01 1.85
N ALA A 562 -7.77 -47.77 2.44
CA ALA A 562 -7.73 -49.24 2.33
C ALA A 562 -9.01 -49.92 2.84
N GLY A 563 -9.76 -49.27 3.75
CA GLY A 563 -11.06 -49.71 4.24
C GLY A 563 -12.27 -49.35 3.37
N GLY A 564 -12.07 -48.68 2.23
CA GLY A 564 -13.13 -48.25 1.31
C GLY A 564 -13.94 -47.02 1.77
N THR A 565 -13.81 -46.58 3.02
CA THR A 565 -14.38 -45.33 3.52
C THR A 565 -13.43 -44.70 4.52
N TRP A 566 -13.03 -43.46 4.26
CA TRP A 566 -12.21 -42.67 5.18
C TRP A 566 -13.13 -41.75 5.99
N LYS A 567 -13.17 -41.95 7.30
CA LYS A 567 -13.88 -41.09 8.25
C LYS A 567 -12.89 -40.35 9.12
N ILE A 568 -13.13 -39.06 9.35
CA ILE A 568 -12.29 -38.23 10.19
C ILE A 568 -13.18 -37.59 11.26
N GLU A 569 -12.94 -37.94 12.51
CA GLU A 569 -13.61 -37.28 13.64
C GLU A 569 -12.93 -35.91 13.90
N PRO A 570 -13.72 -34.84 14.11
CA PRO A 570 -13.16 -33.53 14.39
C PRO A 570 -12.41 -33.53 15.73
N GLY A 571 -11.22 -32.92 15.76
CA GLY A 571 -10.41 -32.82 16.98
C GLY A 571 -11.09 -31.97 18.07
N CYS A 572 -11.69 -32.62 19.07
CA CYS A 572 -12.54 -32.02 20.11
C CYS A 572 -11.84 -31.05 21.09
N ASP A 573 -10.50 -31.04 21.16
CA ASP A 573 -9.70 -30.16 22.04
C ASP A 573 -8.92 -29.06 21.30
N ARG A 574 -9.14 -28.85 19.99
CA ARG A 574 -8.48 -27.77 19.24
C ARG A 574 -9.26 -26.47 19.42
N THR A 575 -8.90 -25.68 20.45
CA THR A 575 -9.20 -24.23 20.47
C THR A 575 -8.30 -23.52 19.48
N ARG A 576 -8.85 -22.57 18.70
CA ARG A 576 -8.14 -21.73 17.73
C ARG A 576 -6.75 -21.34 18.24
N ARG A 577 -5.70 -21.79 17.56
CA ARG A 577 -4.33 -21.33 17.82
C ARG A 577 -4.03 -20.27 16.78
N ALA A 578 -3.38 -19.17 17.18
CA ALA A 578 -2.94 -18.17 16.20
C ALA A 578 -2.12 -18.87 15.09
N ARG A 579 -2.48 -18.62 13.81
CA ARG A 579 -1.84 -19.21 12.63
C ARG A 579 -0.32 -19.07 12.75
N ARG A 580 0.38 -20.20 12.72
CA ARG A 580 1.83 -20.28 12.92
C ARG A 580 2.49 -20.33 11.55
N ARG A 581 3.34 -19.37 11.26
CA ARG A 581 4.20 -19.44 10.09
C ARG A 581 5.46 -20.18 10.46
N THR A 582 5.86 -21.15 9.64
CA THR A 582 7.21 -21.73 9.75
C THR A 582 8.20 -20.63 9.38
N VAL A 583 9.06 -20.29 10.32
CA VAL A 583 10.11 -19.28 10.13
C VAL A 583 11.38 -19.97 10.57
N PHE A 584 12.29 -20.27 9.65
CA PHE A 584 13.57 -20.90 9.98
C PHE A 584 14.67 -19.85 9.90
N ARG A 585 14.96 -19.19 11.02
CA ARG A 585 16.02 -18.16 11.09
C ARG A 585 16.66 -18.09 12.47
N LYS A 586 17.94 -17.73 12.51
CA LYS A 586 18.64 -17.42 13.76
C LYS A 586 18.16 -16.06 14.31
N ILE A 587 17.84 -16.02 15.59
CA ILE A 587 17.43 -14.82 16.33
C ILE A 587 18.21 -14.74 17.65
N GLN A 588 18.17 -13.57 18.28
CA GLN A 588 18.69 -13.41 19.64
C GLN A 588 17.54 -13.39 20.66
N VAL A 589 17.70 -14.11 21.76
CA VAL A 589 16.84 -14.01 22.94
C VAL A 589 17.67 -13.58 24.13
N ILE A 590 17.23 -12.54 24.82
CA ILE A 590 17.97 -11.91 25.91
C ILE A 590 17.29 -12.30 27.23
N HIS A 591 18.08 -12.77 28.19
CA HIS A 591 17.64 -13.02 29.56
C HIS A 591 18.63 -12.40 30.53
N ASP A 592 18.12 -11.63 31.49
CA ASP A 592 18.94 -10.80 32.38
C ASP A 592 19.92 -9.94 31.54
N ASP A 593 21.23 -10.12 31.70
CA ASP A 593 22.28 -9.38 30.99
C ASP A 593 23.01 -10.24 29.94
N TYR A 594 22.39 -11.31 29.43
CA TYR A 594 23.01 -12.22 28.46
C TYR A 594 22.11 -12.47 27.23
N ALA A 595 22.71 -12.39 26.04
CA ALA A 595 22.05 -12.67 24.76
C ALA A 595 22.40 -14.07 24.25
N TYR A 596 21.37 -14.86 23.96
CA TYR A 596 21.47 -16.21 23.41
C TYR A 596 21.09 -16.23 21.93
N GLU A 597 21.86 -16.92 21.10
CA GLU A 597 21.51 -17.17 19.70
C GLU A 597 20.69 -18.45 19.59
N VAL A 598 19.46 -18.36 19.11
CA VAL A 598 18.53 -19.50 18.97
C VAL A 598 17.92 -19.54 17.59
N THR A 599 17.50 -20.72 17.16
CA THR A 599 16.77 -20.89 15.91
C THR A 599 15.29 -20.70 16.18
N MET A 600 14.68 -19.66 15.60
CA MET A 600 13.22 -19.60 15.50
C MET A 600 12.79 -20.67 14.51
N ARG A 601 11.75 -21.43 14.87
CA ARG A 601 11.12 -22.47 14.05
C ARG A 601 9.75 -22.02 13.53
N ASN A 602 9.00 -21.30 14.36
CA ASN A 602 7.66 -20.83 14.01
C ASN A 602 7.36 -19.49 14.69
N LEU A 603 6.53 -18.65 14.06
CA LEU A 603 6.06 -17.38 14.60
C LEU A 603 4.55 -17.23 14.44
N SER A 604 3.89 -16.64 15.44
CA SER A 604 2.47 -16.32 15.44
C SER A 604 2.23 -14.98 16.15
N ARG A 605 1.02 -14.43 16.05
CA ARG A 605 0.67 -13.15 16.69
C ARG A 605 0.92 -13.14 18.20
N THR A 606 0.73 -14.28 18.84
CA THR A 606 0.78 -14.40 20.31
C THR A 606 1.99 -15.15 20.84
N GLY A 607 2.88 -15.66 19.97
CA GLY A 607 4.02 -16.44 20.44
C GLY A 607 4.91 -16.97 19.33
N ALA A 608 5.99 -17.64 19.75
CA ALA A 608 6.98 -18.24 18.86
C ALA A 608 7.44 -19.61 19.37
N LEU A 609 7.96 -20.44 18.48
CA LEU A 609 8.69 -21.65 18.82
C LEU A 609 10.18 -21.41 18.55
N ILE A 610 11.01 -21.60 19.57
CA ILE A 610 12.47 -21.47 19.46
C ILE A 610 13.15 -22.79 19.81
N GLU A 611 14.35 -22.99 19.28
CA GLU A 611 15.18 -24.16 19.51
C GLU A 611 16.65 -23.76 19.72
N GLY A 612 17.34 -24.45 20.63
CA GLY A 612 18.80 -24.33 20.81
C GLY A 612 19.25 -24.20 22.27
N LEU A 613 18.32 -23.89 23.19
CA LEU A 613 18.61 -23.77 24.62
C LEU A 613 18.16 -25.02 25.38
N ALA A 614 19.03 -25.57 26.21
CA ALA A 614 18.76 -26.77 27.00
C ALA A 614 17.99 -26.44 28.28
N GLU A 615 16.88 -27.16 28.51
CA GLU A 615 16.18 -27.25 29.81
C GLU A 615 15.72 -25.91 30.41
N VAL A 616 15.29 -24.95 29.57
CA VAL A 616 14.79 -23.66 30.07
C VAL A 616 13.49 -23.86 30.89
N PRO A 617 13.40 -23.39 32.14
CA PRO A 617 12.20 -23.54 32.96
C PRO A 617 11.00 -22.77 32.43
N LYS A 618 9.78 -23.31 32.65
CA LYS A 618 8.53 -22.58 32.41
C LYS A 618 8.45 -21.34 33.31
N GLY A 619 7.90 -20.25 32.78
CA GLY A 619 7.83 -18.95 33.45
C GLY A 619 9.07 -18.07 33.28
N THR A 620 10.12 -18.56 32.60
CA THR A 620 11.28 -17.73 32.25
C THR A 620 10.85 -16.64 31.27
N GLN A 621 11.23 -15.39 31.55
CA GLN A 621 11.01 -14.26 30.64
C GLN A 621 12.23 -14.04 29.74
N PHE A 622 11.99 -13.86 28.46
CA PHE A 622 12.97 -13.47 27.46
C PHE A 622 12.55 -12.16 26.79
N VAL A 623 13.53 -11.36 26.38
CA VAL A 623 13.33 -10.33 25.36
C VAL A 623 13.80 -10.93 24.04
N VAL A 624 12.86 -11.20 23.14
CA VAL A 624 13.11 -11.75 21.81
C VAL A 624 13.43 -10.62 20.84
N ASP A 625 14.61 -10.63 20.24
CA ASP A 625 15.00 -9.71 19.18
C ASP A 625 14.64 -10.28 17.81
N LEU A 626 13.65 -9.66 17.17
CA LEU A 626 13.19 -10.00 15.82
C LEU A 626 13.97 -9.27 14.73
N GLY A 627 14.97 -8.46 15.08
CA GLY A 627 15.82 -7.67 14.19
C GLY A 627 15.29 -6.27 13.90
N GLY A 628 16.19 -5.35 13.52
CA GLY A 628 15.83 -3.97 13.17
C GLY A 628 15.23 -3.17 14.33
N GLY A 629 15.61 -3.49 15.58
CA GLY A 629 15.10 -2.84 16.79
C GLY A 629 13.72 -3.32 17.24
N GLN A 630 13.24 -4.46 16.73
CA GLN A 630 11.98 -5.07 17.12
C GLN A 630 12.19 -6.02 18.30
N LEU A 631 11.93 -5.53 19.51
CA LEU A 631 12.05 -6.31 20.74
C LEU A 631 10.67 -6.71 21.24
N ALA A 632 10.46 -8.00 21.53
CA ALA A 632 9.22 -8.54 22.07
C ALA A 632 9.49 -9.27 23.39
N VAL A 633 8.80 -8.85 24.46
CA VAL A 633 8.86 -9.57 25.74
C VAL A 633 8.02 -10.84 25.62
N ALA A 634 8.61 -11.99 25.98
CA ALA A 634 7.98 -13.29 25.87
C ALA A 634 8.22 -14.14 27.12
N THR A 635 7.24 -14.97 27.49
CA THR A 635 7.34 -15.91 28.60
C THR A 635 7.35 -17.34 28.09
N VAL A 636 8.23 -18.19 28.64
CA VAL A 636 8.28 -19.62 28.31
C VAL A 636 7.06 -20.32 28.92
N ILE A 637 6.12 -20.74 28.09
CA ILE A 637 4.92 -21.49 28.51
C ILE A 637 5.11 -23.00 28.39
N ARG A 638 6.00 -23.43 27.49
CA ARG A 638 6.30 -24.84 27.21
C ARG A 638 7.80 -25.00 27.02
N SER A 639 8.34 -26.09 27.57
CA SER A 639 9.73 -26.47 27.41
C SER A 639 9.78 -27.97 27.24
N ASN A 640 10.47 -28.43 26.19
CA ASN A 640 10.67 -29.83 25.88
C ASN A 640 12.09 -30.01 25.34
N GLY A 641 13.02 -30.41 26.21
CA GLY A 641 14.44 -30.55 25.85
C GLY A 641 15.06 -29.24 25.38
N ASP A 642 15.36 -29.15 24.09
CA ASP A 642 15.96 -28.01 23.40
C ASP A 642 14.97 -27.09 22.70
N VAL A 643 13.67 -27.41 22.74
CA VAL A 643 12.60 -26.63 22.12
C VAL A 643 11.78 -25.91 23.19
N GLN A 644 11.57 -24.61 23.01
CA GLN A 644 10.73 -23.80 23.88
C GLN A 644 9.60 -23.12 23.12
N GLY A 645 8.40 -23.20 23.69
CA GLY A 645 7.24 -22.42 23.27
C GLY A 645 7.15 -21.13 24.08
N LEU A 646 7.22 -20.01 23.38
CA LEU A 646 7.15 -18.66 23.93
C LEU A 646 5.75 -18.06 23.71
N GLU A 647 5.27 -17.31 24.68
CA GLU A 647 4.07 -16.47 24.59
C GLU A 647 4.46 -15.00 24.73
N PHE A 648 4.05 -14.16 23.79
CA PHE A 648 4.33 -12.73 23.82
C PHE A 648 3.40 -11.99 24.78
N GLU A 649 3.95 -11.07 25.56
CA GLU A 649 3.15 -10.21 26.45
C GLU A 649 2.26 -9.24 25.66
N GLN A 650 2.79 -8.72 24.55
CA GLN A 650 2.03 -7.93 23.58
C GLN A 650 1.95 -8.70 22.27
N SER A 651 0.74 -8.78 21.71
CA SER A 651 0.55 -9.41 20.41
C SER A 651 1.28 -8.65 19.30
N LEU A 652 1.95 -9.38 18.43
CA LEU A 652 2.51 -8.83 17.20
C LEU A 652 1.38 -8.38 16.27
N ILE A 653 1.71 -7.37 15.45
CA ILE A 653 0.82 -6.84 14.42
C ILE A 653 1.25 -7.35 13.06
N GLU A 654 0.32 -7.33 12.11
CA GLU A 654 0.62 -7.72 10.74
C GLU A 654 1.50 -6.67 10.07
N ASP A 655 2.46 -7.12 9.27
CA ASP A 655 3.29 -6.24 8.44
C ASP A 655 2.61 -5.82 7.13
N GLY A 656 1.37 -6.30 6.92
CA GLY A 656 0.54 -6.05 5.75
C GLY A 656 0.55 -7.16 4.69
N SER A 657 1.27 -8.27 4.92
CA SER A 657 1.35 -9.39 3.97
C SER A 657 1.48 -10.77 4.61
N GLY A 658 0.79 -10.90 5.75
CA GLY A 658 0.82 -12.06 6.62
C GLY A 658 2.07 -12.17 7.50
N GLY A 659 3.09 -11.31 7.35
CA GLY A 659 4.25 -11.30 8.25
C GLY A 659 3.91 -10.59 9.56
N LEU A 660 4.75 -10.74 10.58
CA LEU A 660 4.48 -10.25 11.92
C LEU A 660 5.61 -9.36 12.42
N CYS A 661 5.23 -8.25 13.03
CA CYS A 661 6.16 -7.25 13.54
C CYS A 661 5.71 -6.65 14.86
N THR A 662 6.63 -6.03 15.58
CA THR A 662 6.29 -5.28 16.80
C THR A 662 5.66 -3.95 16.42
N ARG A 663 4.72 -3.48 17.24
CA ARG A 663 4.05 -2.19 17.04
C ARG A 663 5.03 -1.02 17.06
N ASN A 664 5.99 -1.08 17.97
CA ASN A 664 7.03 -0.07 18.15
C ASN A 664 8.41 -0.69 17.97
N ARG A 665 9.38 0.13 17.57
CA ARG A 665 10.80 -0.23 17.50
C ARG A 665 11.60 0.60 18.48
N VAL A 666 12.71 0.07 18.96
CA VAL A 666 13.68 0.86 19.73
C VAL A 666 14.22 1.96 18.82
N SER A 667 14.07 3.21 19.25
CA SER A 667 14.52 4.36 18.46
C SER A 667 16.06 4.41 18.38
N PRO A 668 16.65 4.51 17.17
CA PRO A 668 18.08 4.77 17.00
C PRO A 668 18.57 6.01 17.76
N TYR A 669 17.71 7.02 17.97
CA TYR A 669 18.05 8.20 18.76
C TYR A 669 18.22 7.90 20.25
N ALA A 670 17.48 6.93 20.79
CA ALA A 670 17.64 6.47 22.17
C ALA A 670 18.98 5.75 22.36
N LEU A 671 19.40 4.96 21.37
CA LEU A 671 20.70 4.28 21.36
C LEU A 671 21.87 5.26 21.18
N ALA A 672 21.68 6.31 20.37
CA ALA A 672 22.70 7.34 20.22
C ALA A 672 22.92 8.18 21.49
N ALA A 673 21.91 8.31 22.35
CA ALA A 673 22.09 8.89 23.67
C ALA A 673 22.98 8.02 24.58
N ALA A 674 23.15 6.73 24.27
CA ALA A 674 24.03 5.79 24.96
C ALA A 674 25.43 5.66 24.31
N GLY A 675 25.74 6.44 23.27
CA GLY A 675 27.10 6.55 22.68
C GLY A 675 27.30 5.96 21.27
N THR A 676 26.27 5.39 20.65
CA THR A 676 26.33 4.82 19.28
C THR A 676 26.02 5.88 18.19
N PRO A 677 26.66 5.89 17.01
CA PRO A 677 26.25 6.76 15.91
C PRO A 677 24.81 6.45 15.43
N VAL A 678 24.04 7.49 15.08
CA VAL A 678 22.68 7.32 14.55
C VAL A 678 22.74 6.66 13.18
N ALA A 679 22.36 5.39 13.10
CA ALA A 679 22.24 4.62 11.88
C ALA A 679 21.00 3.70 11.96
N PRO A 680 20.45 3.27 10.80
CA PRO A 680 19.46 2.20 10.75
C PRO A 680 19.97 0.96 11.49
N LEU A 681 19.09 0.30 12.25
CA LEU A 681 19.46 -0.90 13.00
C LEU A 681 19.55 -2.10 12.06
N ALA A 682 20.67 -2.82 12.12
CA ALA A 682 20.88 -4.01 11.29
C ALA A 682 19.84 -5.11 11.60
N PRO A 683 19.48 -5.95 10.62
CA PRO A 683 18.76 -7.18 10.88
C PRO A 683 19.67 -8.12 11.69
N GLY A 684 19.25 -8.52 12.88
CA GLY A 684 19.85 -9.66 13.60
C GLY A 684 20.88 -9.37 14.71
N SER A 685 21.16 -8.12 15.09
CA SER A 685 21.99 -7.87 16.28
C SER A 685 21.71 -6.54 16.99
N PHE A 686 21.00 -6.59 18.12
CA PHE A 686 21.00 -5.52 19.10
C PHE A 686 22.31 -5.50 19.91
N HIS A 687 23.29 -4.68 19.51
CA HIS A 687 24.58 -4.54 20.20
C HIS A 687 24.56 -3.66 21.47
N GLY A 688 23.39 -3.47 22.09
CA GLY A 688 23.24 -2.57 23.24
C GLY A 688 23.79 -3.09 24.58
N ILE A 689 24.24 -4.35 24.63
CA ILE A 689 24.77 -4.96 25.85
C ILE A 689 26.21 -5.41 25.57
N ASP A 690 27.17 -4.72 26.17
CA ASP A 690 28.57 -5.11 26.18
C ASP A 690 28.66 -6.49 26.85
N GLN A 691 29.15 -7.53 26.17
CA GLN A 691 29.30 -8.90 26.71
C GLN A 691 30.38 -8.99 27.81
N GLY A 692 30.79 -7.86 28.38
CA GLY A 692 31.82 -7.75 29.39
C GLY A 692 31.35 -8.21 30.77
N GLY A 693 31.23 -9.54 30.96
CA GLY A 693 31.39 -10.15 32.29
C GLY A 693 30.22 -10.94 32.89
N THR A 694 29.13 -11.21 32.18
CA THR A 694 27.97 -11.95 32.72
C THR A 694 28.00 -13.45 32.36
N VAL A 695 27.63 -14.30 33.34
CA VAL A 695 27.65 -15.76 33.20
C VAL A 695 26.32 -16.24 32.60
N PRO A 696 26.33 -17.07 31.53
CA PRO A 696 25.10 -17.59 30.95
C PRO A 696 24.38 -18.52 31.94
N LYS A 697 23.09 -18.24 32.19
CA LYS A 697 22.20 -19.04 33.03
C LYS A 697 21.74 -20.35 32.38
N PHE A 698 21.56 -20.34 31.07
CA PHE A 698 21.17 -21.51 30.26
C PHE A 698 22.32 -21.99 29.37
N GLY A 699 22.40 -23.30 29.15
CA GLY A 699 23.39 -23.92 28.25
C GLY A 699 22.83 -24.19 26.85
N TYR A 700 23.71 -24.25 25.85
CA TYR A 700 23.37 -24.73 24.50
C TYR A 700 23.43 -26.26 24.45
N THR A 701 22.56 -26.90 23.66
CA THR A 701 22.64 -28.34 23.38
C THR A 701 23.80 -28.69 22.45
N ALA A 702 24.28 -29.94 22.52
CA ALA A 702 25.49 -30.41 21.83
C ALA A 702 25.45 -30.29 20.29
N HIS A 703 24.28 -30.14 19.67
CA HIS A 703 24.12 -29.92 18.22
C HIS A 703 24.26 -28.45 17.79
N ALA A 704 24.16 -27.46 18.70
CA ALA A 704 24.26 -26.04 18.34
C ALA A 704 25.71 -25.53 18.23
N ARG A 705 26.70 -26.29 18.72
CA ARG A 705 28.12 -25.88 18.75
C ARG A 705 28.85 -26.03 17.41
N SER A 706 28.30 -26.71 16.39
CA SER A 706 28.98 -26.86 15.10
C SER A 706 28.85 -25.66 14.17
N ASP A 707 27.88 -24.77 14.40
CA ASP A 707 27.49 -23.70 13.47
C ASP A 707 27.73 -22.28 14.03
N ALA A 708 28.50 -22.19 15.11
CA ALA A 708 28.87 -20.95 15.81
C ALA A 708 30.40 -20.75 15.86
N GLY A 709 31.11 -21.23 14.83
CA GLY A 709 32.55 -21.05 14.63
C GLY A 709 32.85 -20.08 13.50
#